data_AF-L9MBS6-F1
#
_entry.id   AF-L9MBS6-F1
#
_cell.length_a   1.000
_cell.length_b   1.000
_cell.length_c   1.000
_cell.angle_alpha   90.00
_cell.angle_beta   90.00
_cell.angle_gamma   90.00
#
_symmetry.space_group_name_H-M   'P 1'
#
loop_
_entity.id
_entity.type
_entity.pdbx_description
1 polymer ?
#
loop_
_entity_poly.entity_id
_entity_poly.type
_entity_poly.pdbx_seq_one_letter_code
_entity_poly.pdbx_strand_id
1 'polypeptide(L)'
;MKKAILSLSIGMILFASHLVYASTDQENVSILDSVAGVPEHSSPDPADDRALYRAEVERLYPQYIKEDEGDQLYSTFLADYQYRKFWSAYFDRSIQYLDLYQSSIQQEQLRKIDPELSKLDAMLYADLTLIYQSLNQIQNHLKPVVDFNRVIVDQIKFDQPYPLLDEEQGSVYRSALRNMNDVQNAEKKQLVLLAQMIDQYQDRVDEFAKIVSKRVKKQHQKNIDVLNRKVALIGHYLSAQLQGYDAFKATYSVLDSYDAEAHPVYAKKYQHAAQSEQNLKKVNAIMAAIAQEQSPNTASSEAPDQVGTLQDSSQYCDYLWNGEERGEIAGYLGKTQQQYIRDCQEQKTKIQQFYKSQVFLEAVPQQTVTLPNMNAMGDFRRYGDDLYYTETEKNAVYRFNLVSFKEELLYQYALADDESGCMHNMCRGVGATDVVLSHDGQIIYVASLDYDQVFAIDLKTKQILQKFKVERYPRKLLLDQQGENLYVYNGVGNSISRIQLKSGKITTAALPANYQEHFCREIDMVFEPDQKSIRILGDWANRPFIYMNTADLSFFELNFDVPQKVLYTVDDYRSVVEFYQDSENQIGIYDQRIADLVSVINVQDAPSQDQDEQEDNRYTYRDVYTRSIPVMMGYLADQYFYYAEKANFNRFNSLNSALDQHVLDIYLLNLVDQTQENRQKVAFKLPSKPQHIELLENGKILILFAESYLNDQKILPQALVFDPNDPATQQVFARNKTKRLAQSELKVIKLHQED
;
A
#
# COMPACT_ATOMS: atom_id res chain seq x y z
N MET A 1 19.55 -60.85 19.91
CA MET A 1 20.89 -60.48 20.45
C MET A 1 21.03 -58.98 20.17
N LYS A 2 21.27 -58.06 21.13
CA LYS A 2 22.53 -57.74 21.86
C LYS A 2 23.72 -57.54 20.88
N LYS A 3 24.48 -56.43 20.81
CA LYS A 3 24.50 -55.10 21.51
C LYS A 3 24.36 -53.96 20.44
N ALA A 4 24.14 -52.66 20.69
CA ALA A 4 24.03 -51.81 21.90
C ALA A 4 25.32 -51.26 22.58
N ILE A 5 26.08 -50.37 21.91
CA ILE A 5 27.09 -49.41 22.45
C ILE A 5 27.13 -48.16 21.50
N LEU A 6 27.73 -47.01 21.80
CA LEU A 6 27.29 -45.91 22.71
C LEU A 6 28.38 -44.80 22.82
N SER A 7 28.07 -43.56 22.40
CA SER A 7 28.60 -42.23 22.84
C SER A 7 30.11 -41.83 22.82
N LEU A 8 30.36 -40.57 22.37
CA LEU A 8 31.38 -39.57 22.85
C LEU A 8 32.88 -39.89 22.59
N SER A 9 33.80 -38.94 22.26
CA SER A 9 33.78 -37.45 22.20
C SER A 9 34.78 -36.88 21.16
N ILE A 10 34.49 -35.67 20.67
CA ILE A 10 35.40 -34.52 20.35
C ILE A 10 36.75 -34.80 19.63
N GLY A 11 36.94 -34.16 18.46
CA GLY A 11 38.24 -33.92 17.83
C GLY A 11 38.16 -32.81 16.77
N MET A 12 38.96 -31.74 16.91
CA MET A 12 38.85 -30.53 16.07
C MET A 12 39.53 -30.69 14.70
N ILE A 13 38.93 -30.13 13.65
CA ILE A 13 39.66 -29.33 12.65
C ILE A 13 38.83 -28.06 12.39
N LEU A 14 39.43 -26.90 12.69
CA LEU A 14 38.93 -25.57 12.37
C LEU A 14 39.97 -24.87 11.49
N PHE A 15 39.56 -24.40 10.31
CA PHE A 15 40.20 -23.32 9.56
C PHE A 15 39.05 -22.54 8.89
N ALA A 16 38.62 -21.35 9.32
CA ALA A 16 39.28 -20.12 9.78
C ALA A 16 39.42 -19.08 8.66
N SER A 17 38.38 -18.26 8.52
CA SER A 17 38.39 -16.94 7.89
C SER A 17 37.74 -15.95 8.85
N HIS A 18 38.55 -15.33 9.72
CA HIS A 18 38.07 -14.30 10.64
C HIS A 18 37.86 -12.98 9.87
N LEU A 19 36.63 -12.46 9.89
CA LEU A 19 36.42 -11.01 9.90
C LEU A 19 36.55 -10.55 11.35
N VAL A 20 37.44 -9.58 11.59
CA VAL A 20 37.75 -9.09 12.93
C VAL A 20 36.77 -7.98 13.30
N TYR A 21 35.93 -8.24 14.29
CA TYR A 21 35.26 -7.16 15.03
C TYR A 21 36.31 -6.43 15.88
N ALA A 22 36.49 -5.14 15.63
CA ALA A 22 37.12 -4.22 16.56
C ALA A 22 36.03 -3.46 17.32
N SER A 23 36.13 -3.43 18.63
CA SER A 23 35.26 -2.64 19.53
C SER A 23 35.99 -1.40 20.02
N THR A 24 35.24 -0.43 20.55
CA THR A 24 35.71 0.80 21.24
C THR A 24 36.50 1.78 20.34
N ASP A 25 36.33 3.10 20.43
CA ASP A 25 35.75 3.92 21.52
C ASP A 25 34.69 4.94 21.06
N GLN A 26 34.19 5.74 22.02
CA GLN A 26 33.10 6.72 21.87
C GLN A 26 33.55 8.02 21.18
N GLU A 27 33.09 8.29 19.95
CA GLU A 27 32.76 9.65 19.44
C GLU A 27 32.15 9.54 18.03
N ASN A 28 30.81 9.57 17.92
CA ASN A 28 30.08 9.78 16.66
C ASN A 28 28.59 10.06 16.94
N VAL A 29 28.25 11.34 17.15
CA VAL A 29 26.87 11.82 17.33
C VAL A 29 26.54 12.76 16.16
N SER A 30 25.96 12.23 15.08
CA SER A 30 25.36 13.00 13.97
C SER A 30 24.73 12.18 12.82
N ILE A 31 25.00 10.87 12.70
CA ILE A 31 24.75 10.11 11.45
C ILE A 31 23.41 9.35 11.43
N LEU A 32 22.27 10.03 11.66
CA LEU A 32 20.94 9.38 11.69
C LEU A 32 19.76 10.15 11.04
N ASP A 33 19.94 11.40 10.59
CA ASP A 33 18.82 12.29 10.19
C ASP A 33 18.47 12.31 8.67
N SER A 34 18.81 11.27 7.87
CA SER A 34 18.78 11.38 6.39
C SER A 34 18.18 10.22 5.57
N VAL A 35 17.36 9.33 6.14
CA VAL A 35 16.77 8.18 5.41
C VAL A 35 15.24 8.09 5.51
N ALA A 36 14.54 9.22 5.32
CA ALA A 36 13.10 9.22 5.01
C ALA A 36 12.68 10.46 4.20
N GLY A 37 11.98 10.24 3.07
CA GLY A 37 11.05 11.19 2.44
C GLY A 37 11.55 12.59 2.02
N VAL A 38 11.80 12.76 0.71
CA VAL A 38 11.95 14.05 -0.02
C VAL A 38 13.20 14.87 0.35
N PRO A 39 14.02 15.30 -0.63
CA PRO A 39 15.13 16.21 -0.36
C PRO A 39 14.62 17.66 -0.16
N GLU A 40 14.23 18.01 1.06
CA GLU A 40 14.18 19.43 1.44
C GLU A 40 15.59 20.04 1.35
N HIS A 41 15.70 21.24 0.80
CA HIS A 41 16.98 21.81 0.39
C HIS A 41 17.84 22.28 1.57
N SER A 42 18.62 21.37 2.17
CA SER A 42 19.87 21.71 2.85
C SER A 42 21.03 20.90 2.27
N SER A 43 21.90 21.56 1.47
CA SER A 43 23.15 20.97 1.02
C SER A 43 24.10 20.86 2.21
N PRO A 44 24.71 19.68 2.48
CA PRO A 44 25.97 19.61 3.21
C PRO A 44 27.03 20.49 2.52
N ASP A 45 28.07 20.88 3.25
CA ASP A 45 29.17 21.67 2.66
C ASP A 45 29.89 20.84 1.57
N PRO A 46 29.88 21.27 0.29
CA PRO A 46 30.47 20.52 -0.81
C PRO A 46 32.00 20.47 -0.78
N ALA A 47 32.66 20.86 0.31
CA ALA A 47 34.07 20.60 0.57
C ALA A 47 34.34 19.17 1.09
N ASP A 48 33.53 18.65 2.01
CA ASP A 48 33.88 17.48 2.83
C ASP A 48 33.68 16.16 2.06
N ASP A 49 32.53 16.04 1.39
CA ASP A 49 32.13 14.89 0.56
C ASP A 49 33.10 14.62 -0.61
N ARG A 50 33.81 15.68 -1.06
CA ARG A 50 34.83 15.60 -2.12
C ARG A 50 36.10 14.85 -1.70
N ALA A 51 36.46 14.82 -0.43
CA ALA A 51 37.61 14.03 0.02
C ALA A 51 37.26 12.55 0.17
N LEU A 52 36.07 12.27 0.71
CA LEU A 52 35.64 10.93 1.14
C LEU A 52 35.49 9.93 -0.02
N TYR A 53 35.16 10.40 -1.22
CA TYR A 53 34.95 9.55 -2.40
C TYR A 53 36.08 9.59 -3.44
N ARG A 54 37.17 10.33 -3.19
CA ARG A 54 38.19 10.57 -4.23
C ARG A 54 38.89 9.29 -4.67
N ALA A 55 39.21 8.38 -3.75
CA ALA A 55 39.83 7.09 -4.08
C ALA A 55 38.95 6.21 -5.00
N GLU A 56 37.63 6.16 -4.76
CA GLU A 56 36.68 5.43 -5.60
C GLU A 56 36.51 6.05 -6.99
N VAL A 57 36.41 7.37 -7.07
CA VAL A 57 36.35 8.11 -8.35
C VAL A 57 37.65 7.93 -9.14
N GLU A 58 38.80 8.03 -8.47
CA GLU A 58 40.12 7.74 -9.05
C GLU A 58 40.25 6.29 -9.55
N ARG A 59 39.73 5.31 -8.79
CA ARG A 59 39.75 3.88 -9.15
C ARG A 59 38.87 3.58 -10.38
N LEU A 60 37.72 4.26 -10.50
CA LEU A 60 36.78 4.11 -11.62
C LEU A 60 37.21 4.90 -12.86
N TYR A 61 37.86 6.04 -12.67
CA TYR A 61 38.32 6.95 -13.71
C TYR A 61 39.82 7.24 -13.64
N PRO A 62 40.69 6.20 -13.73
CA PRO A 62 42.15 6.36 -13.59
C PRO A 62 42.80 7.17 -14.70
N GLN A 63 42.09 7.41 -15.81
CA GLN A 63 42.47 8.33 -16.88
C GLN A 63 42.23 9.82 -16.55
N TYR A 64 41.36 10.16 -15.59
CA TYR A 64 41.05 11.55 -15.22
C TYR A 64 42.15 12.15 -14.31
N ILE A 65 42.60 11.39 -13.30
CA ILE A 65 43.59 11.81 -12.29
C ILE A 65 44.90 12.38 -12.86
N LYS A 66 45.26 11.98 -14.09
CA LYS A 66 46.57 12.26 -14.68
C LYS A 66 46.66 13.57 -15.45
N GLU A 67 45.54 14.20 -15.77
CA GLU A 67 45.51 15.34 -16.71
C GLU A 67 44.54 16.47 -16.32
N ASP A 68 43.74 16.30 -15.26
CA ASP A 68 43.00 17.40 -14.64
C ASP A 68 43.70 17.84 -13.34
N GLU A 69 44.87 18.48 -13.47
CA GLU A 69 45.65 19.01 -12.33
C GLU A 69 44.93 20.13 -11.53
N GLY A 70 43.70 20.49 -11.91
CA GLY A 70 42.87 21.53 -11.28
C GLY A 70 41.49 21.07 -10.80
N ASP A 71 41.20 19.76 -10.81
CA ASP A 71 39.91 19.17 -10.41
C ASP A 71 38.66 19.79 -11.11
N GLN A 72 38.80 20.32 -12.32
CA GLN A 72 37.72 21.00 -13.06
C GLN A 72 36.55 20.08 -13.42
N LEU A 73 36.82 18.80 -13.64
CA LEU A 73 35.84 17.76 -13.98
C LEU A 73 35.49 16.87 -12.79
N TYR A 74 36.15 17.05 -11.64
CA TYR A 74 36.00 16.15 -10.50
C TYR A 74 34.56 16.08 -9.98
N SER A 75 33.89 17.24 -9.91
CA SER A 75 32.47 17.33 -9.51
C SER A 75 31.55 16.52 -10.40
N THR A 76 31.80 16.46 -11.71
CA THR A 76 31.00 15.68 -12.68
C THR A 76 31.19 14.18 -12.48
N PHE A 77 32.43 13.71 -12.29
CA PHE A 77 32.70 12.30 -12.01
C PHE A 77 32.25 11.87 -10.61
N LEU A 78 32.31 12.77 -9.63
CA LEU A 78 31.77 12.54 -8.29
C LEU A 78 30.23 12.46 -8.34
N ALA A 79 29.56 13.35 -9.06
CA ALA A 79 28.12 13.31 -9.24
C ALA A 79 27.68 12.01 -9.93
N ASP A 80 28.34 11.60 -11.02
CA ASP A 80 28.11 10.29 -11.66
C ASP A 80 28.33 9.11 -10.68
N TYR A 81 29.40 9.13 -9.88
CA TYR A 81 29.67 8.08 -8.90
C TYR A 81 28.64 8.03 -7.76
N GLN A 82 28.18 9.19 -7.27
CA GLN A 82 27.13 9.27 -6.25
C GLN A 82 25.77 8.84 -6.81
N TYR A 83 25.44 9.27 -8.03
CA TYR A 83 24.22 8.90 -8.75
C TYR A 83 24.18 7.39 -8.99
N ARG A 84 25.30 6.79 -9.39
CA ARG A 84 25.51 5.34 -9.38
C ARG A 84 25.25 4.76 -7.99
N LYS A 85 25.99 5.19 -6.96
CA LYS A 85 25.93 4.61 -5.61
C LYS A 85 24.51 4.60 -5.03
N PHE A 86 23.67 5.59 -5.36
CA PHE A 86 22.24 5.59 -5.06
C PHE A 86 21.49 4.42 -5.72
N TRP A 87 21.69 4.20 -7.01
CA TRP A 87 21.00 3.15 -7.79
C TRP A 87 21.49 1.72 -7.54
N SER A 88 22.66 1.51 -6.94
CA SER A 88 23.28 0.17 -6.84
C SER A 88 22.40 -0.86 -6.15
N ALA A 89 21.73 -0.48 -5.05
CA ALA A 89 20.86 -1.39 -4.27
C ALA A 89 19.64 -1.89 -5.06
N TYR A 90 19.13 -1.08 -6.00
CA TYR A 90 18.04 -1.47 -6.90
C TYR A 90 18.54 -2.44 -7.99
N PHE A 91 19.77 -2.23 -8.50
CA PHE A 91 20.40 -3.12 -9.46
C PHE A 91 20.76 -4.48 -8.85
N ASP A 92 21.38 -4.52 -7.67
CA ASP A 92 21.71 -5.77 -6.97
C ASP A 92 20.44 -6.59 -6.64
N ARG A 93 19.35 -5.90 -6.25
CA ARG A 93 18.01 -6.50 -6.10
C ARG A 93 17.47 -7.07 -7.42
N SER A 94 17.67 -6.39 -8.54
CA SER A 94 17.29 -6.87 -9.88
C SER A 94 18.02 -8.18 -10.22
N ILE A 95 19.33 -8.27 -9.94
CA ILE A 95 20.13 -9.49 -10.10
C ILE A 95 19.57 -10.63 -9.24
N GLN A 96 19.33 -10.36 -7.95
CA GLN A 96 18.82 -11.36 -7.01
C GLN A 96 17.49 -11.96 -7.48
N TYR A 97 16.58 -11.14 -8.00
CA TYR A 97 15.29 -11.65 -8.51
C TYR A 97 15.39 -12.34 -9.86
N LEU A 98 16.28 -11.90 -10.77
CA LEU A 98 16.58 -12.63 -12.01
C LEU A 98 17.15 -14.04 -11.71
N ASP A 99 18.06 -14.15 -10.75
CA ASP A 99 18.61 -15.42 -10.26
C ASP A 99 17.52 -16.30 -9.64
N LEU A 100 16.71 -15.75 -8.72
CA LEU A 100 15.59 -16.48 -8.07
C LEU A 100 14.55 -16.95 -9.08
N TYR A 101 14.17 -16.11 -10.05
CA TYR A 101 13.25 -16.46 -11.14
C TYR A 101 13.80 -17.63 -11.95
N GLN A 102 15.01 -17.50 -12.49
CA GLN A 102 15.62 -18.55 -13.33
C GLN A 102 15.84 -19.86 -12.55
N SER A 103 16.26 -19.80 -11.29
CA SER A 103 16.54 -21.01 -10.49
C SER A 103 15.28 -21.71 -10.00
N SER A 104 14.26 -20.95 -9.58
CA SER A 104 13.13 -21.51 -8.79
C SER A 104 11.92 -21.85 -9.65
N ILE A 105 11.63 -21.08 -10.71
CA ILE A 105 10.34 -21.21 -11.41
C ILE A 105 10.14 -22.58 -12.09
N GLN A 106 11.21 -23.30 -12.41
CA GLN A 106 11.17 -24.65 -12.97
C GLN A 106 11.09 -25.77 -11.91
N GLN A 107 11.45 -25.50 -10.65
CA GLN A 107 11.49 -26.53 -9.60
C GLN A 107 10.08 -26.92 -9.13
N GLU A 108 9.16 -25.95 -9.10
CA GLU A 108 7.78 -26.21 -8.67
C GLU A 108 6.94 -26.88 -9.77
N GLN A 109 6.70 -28.18 -9.63
CA GLN A 109 5.85 -28.94 -10.55
C GLN A 109 4.38 -28.83 -10.19
N LEU A 110 3.59 -28.30 -11.12
CA LEU A 110 2.13 -28.30 -11.08
C LEU A 110 1.60 -29.73 -11.31
N ARG A 111 0.67 -30.22 -10.47
CA ARG A 111 0.02 -31.51 -10.74
C ARG A 111 -0.88 -31.37 -11.97
N LYS A 112 -0.54 -32.09 -13.04
CA LYS A 112 -1.46 -32.32 -14.17
C LYS A 112 -2.79 -32.88 -13.65
N ILE A 113 -3.86 -32.14 -13.90
CA ILE A 113 -5.23 -32.57 -13.62
C ILE A 113 -5.74 -33.45 -14.77
N ASP A 114 -6.59 -34.40 -14.41
CA ASP A 114 -7.11 -35.42 -15.31
C ASP A 114 -8.63 -35.54 -15.09
N PRO A 115 -9.46 -35.15 -16.09
CA PRO A 115 -10.91 -35.12 -15.94
C PRO A 115 -11.52 -36.52 -15.86
N GLU A 116 -10.79 -37.58 -16.23
CA GLU A 116 -11.27 -38.96 -16.12
C GLU A 116 -11.13 -39.52 -14.69
N LEU A 117 -10.27 -38.93 -13.85
CA LEU A 117 -9.97 -39.43 -12.50
C LEU A 117 -10.90 -38.90 -11.41
N SER A 118 -11.63 -37.81 -11.63
CA SER A 118 -12.46 -37.19 -10.58
C SER A 118 -13.48 -36.20 -11.15
N LYS A 119 -14.68 -36.17 -10.57
CA LYS A 119 -15.73 -35.22 -10.98
C LYS A 119 -15.34 -33.76 -10.73
N LEU A 120 -14.57 -33.46 -9.67
CA LEU A 120 -14.08 -32.09 -9.44
C LEU A 120 -12.95 -31.74 -10.40
N ASP A 121 -12.06 -32.70 -10.69
CA ASP A 121 -11.00 -32.54 -11.68
C ASP A 121 -11.59 -32.24 -13.07
N ALA A 122 -12.73 -32.85 -13.42
CA ALA A 122 -13.50 -32.54 -14.63
C ALA A 122 -14.20 -31.17 -14.58
N MET A 123 -14.88 -30.84 -13.47
CA MET A 123 -15.61 -29.57 -13.30
C MET A 123 -14.68 -28.34 -13.33
N LEU A 124 -13.45 -28.48 -12.84
CA LEU A 124 -12.44 -27.42 -12.77
C LEU A 124 -11.34 -27.55 -13.85
N TYR A 125 -11.53 -28.42 -14.84
CA TYR A 125 -10.51 -28.68 -15.87
C TYR A 125 -10.27 -27.47 -16.77
N ALA A 126 -11.34 -26.82 -17.21
CA ALA A 126 -11.28 -25.69 -18.13
C ALA A 126 -10.54 -24.50 -17.52
N ASP A 127 -10.93 -24.11 -16.30
CA ASP A 127 -10.34 -22.96 -15.59
C ASP A 127 -8.84 -23.14 -15.37
N LEU A 128 -8.43 -24.31 -14.86
CA LEU A 128 -7.01 -24.59 -14.62
C LEU A 128 -6.22 -24.70 -15.92
N THR A 129 -6.84 -25.17 -17.00
CA THR A 129 -6.21 -25.17 -18.34
C THR A 129 -5.95 -23.75 -18.83
N LEU A 130 -6.90 -22.82 -18.64
CA LEU A 130 -6.73 -21.40 -18.99
C LEU A 130 -5.66 -20.72 -18.12
N ILE A 131 -5.66 -20.97 -16.81
CA ILE A 131 -4.62 -20.49 -15.87
C ILE A 131 -3.23 -20.98 -16.31
N TYR A 132 -3.11 -22.27 -16.67
CA TYR A 132 -1.85 -22.83 -17.15
C TYR A 132 -1.45 -22.26 -18.53
N GLN A 133 -2.39 -21.98 -19.42
CA GLN A 133 -2.10 -21.34 -20.71
C GLN A 133 -1.57 -19.92 -20.53
N SER A 134 -2.26 -19.09 -19.73
CA SER A 134 -1.85 -17.72 -19.41
C SER A 134 -0.45 -17.68 -18.77
N LEU A 135 -0.20 -18.53 -17.74
CA LEU A 135 1.13 -18.65 -17.13
C LEU A 135 2.22 -19.02 -18.15
N ASN A 136 1.97 -19.99 -19.03
CA ASN A 136 2.95 -20.37 -20.06
C ASN A 136 3.16 -19.25 -21.10
N GLN A 137 2.12 -18.47 -21.45
CA GLN A 137 2.26 -17.33 -22.36
C GLN A 137 3.18 -16.26 -21.75
N ILE A 138 2.94 -15.86 -20.50
CA ILE A 138 3.78 -14.91 -19.75
C ILE A 138 5.23 -15.39 -19.70
N GLN A 139 5.46 -16.65 -19.32
CA GLN A 139 6.82 -17.20 -19.27
C GLN A 139 7.52 -17.26 -20.65
N ASN A 140 6.78 -17.44 -21.74
CA ASN A 140 7.32 -17.44 -23.10
C ASN A 140 7.65 -16.03 -23.59
N HIS A 141 6.79 -15.04 -23.35
CA HIS A 141 7.01 -13.64 -23.73
C HIS A 141 8.15 -13.00 -22.93
N LEU A 142 8.26 -13.34 -21.64
CA LEU A 142 9.38 -12.89 -20.81
C LEU A 142 10.69 -13.60 -21.10
N LYS A 143 10.71 -14.75 -21.81
CA LYS A 143 11.96 -15.47 -22.10
C LYS A 143 13.03 -14.62 -22.81
N PRO A 144 12.79 -13.98 -23.96
CA PRO A 144 13.80 -13.14 -24.61
C PRO A 144 14.27 -11.99 -23.72
N VAL A 145 13.37 -11.38 -22.94
CA VAL A 145 13.70 -10.33 -21.96
C VAL A 145 14.60 -10.84 -20.83
N VAL A 146 14.32 -12.03 -20.30
CA VAL A 146 15.13 -12.72 -19.28
C VAL A 146 16.52 -13.09 -19.81
N ASP A 147 16.60 -13.58 -21.05
CA ASP A 147 17.88 -13.93 -21.68
C ASP A 147 18.71 -12.64 -21.96
N PHE A 148 18.07 -11.55 -22.40
CA PHE A 148 18.70 -10.23 -22.59
C PHE A 148 19.23 -9.63 -21.29
N ASN A 149 18.42 -9.65 -20.22
CA ASN A 149 18.81 -9.12 -18.91
C ASN A 149 19.98 -9.91 -18.29
N ARG A 150 20.05 -11.23 -18.52
CA ARG A 150 21.23 -12.02 -18.12
C ARG A 150 22.50 -11.53 -18.81
N VAL A 151 22.46 -11.25 -20.12
CA VAL A 151 23.61 -10.69 -20.86
C VAL A 151 24.04 -9.33 -20.30
N ILE A 152 23.10 -8.44 -19.99
CA ILE A 152 23.40 -7.14 -19.35
C ILE A 152 24.09 -7.36 -17.99
N VAL A 153 23.49 -8.17 -17.11
CA VAL A 153 24.02 -8.46 -15.77
C VAL A 153 25.40 -9.11 -15.81
N ASP A 154 25.70 -9.93 -16.81
CA ASP A 154 26.99 -10.62 -16.94
C ASP A 154 28.10 -9.69 -17.50
N GLN A 155 27.76 -8.70 -18.34
CA GLN A 155 28.75 -7.77 -18.92
C GLN A 155 28.93 -6.47 -18.12
N ILE A 156 27.92 -6.03 -17.39
CA ILE A 156 27.94 -4.77 -16.63
C ILE A 156 28.06 -5.06 -15.14
N LYS A 157 29.05 -4.44 -14.49
CA LYS A 157 29.28 -4.49 -13.04
C LYS A 157 29.44 -3.08 -12.50
N PHE A 158 28.91 -2.86 -11.32
CA PHE A 158 28.70 -1.53 -10.75
C PHE A 158 30.00 -0.85 -10.26
N ASP A 159 31.03 -1.66 -10.01
CA ASP A 159 32.38 -1.28 -9.62
C ASP A 159 33.32 -1.07 -10.83
N GLN A 160 32.80 -1.07 -12.06
CA GLN A 160 33.54 -0.95 -13.32
C GLN A 160 32.98 0.17 -14.22
N PRO A 161 33.77 0.66 -15.20
CA PRO A 161 33.25 1.46 -16.30
C PRO A 161 32.16 0.73 -17.11
N TYR A 162 31.13 1.48 -17.52
CA TYR A 162 30.08 0.99 -18.43
C TYR A 162 30.62 0.73 -19.84
N PRO A 163 29.92 -0.10 -20.65
CA PRO A 163 30.17 -0.17 -22.08
C PRO A 163 29.96 1.21 -22.72
N LEU A 164 30.98 1.72 -23.39
CA LEU A 164 30.90 2.95 -24.17
C LEU A 164 30.37 2.60 -25.55
N LEU A 165 29.14 3.02 -25.83
CA LEU A 165 28.48 2.83 -27.13
C LEU A 165 28.81 4.02 -28.06
N ASP A 166 28.83 3.80 -29.36
CA ASP A 166 28.69 4.89 -30.33
C ASP A 166 27.22 5.35 -30.47
N GLU A 167 26.97 6.38 -31.27
CA GLU A 167 25.64 6.98 -31.41
C GLU A 167 24.59 6.00 -31.97
N GLU A 168 24.98 5.17 -32.94
CA GLU A 168 24.11 4.17 -33.56
C GLU A 168 23.81 3.02 -32.57
N GLN A 169 24.85 2.47 -31.94
CA GLN A 169 24.73 1.44 -30.91
C GLN A 169 23.90 1.94 -29.71
N GLY A 170 24.14 3.17 -29.25
CA GLY A 170 23.39 3.81 -28.19
C GLY A 170 21.92 4.03 -28.56
N SER A 171 21.63 4.41 -29.81
CA SER A 171 20.26 4.53 -30.32
C SER A 171 19.54 3.18 -30.32
N VAL A 172 20.19 2.13 -30.84
CA VAL A 172 19.65 0.76 -30.86
C VAL A 172 19.45 0.21 -29.44
N TYR A 173 20.40 0.41 -28.53
CA TYR A 173 20.28 0.00 -27.12
C TYR A 173 19.15 0.75 -26.39
N ARG A 174 19.01 2.06 -26.59
CA ARG A 174 17.88 2.87 -26.08
C ARG A 174 16.53 2.44 -26.68
N SER A 175 16.51 1.85 -27.88
CA SER A 175 15.29 1.23 -28.43
C SER A 175 15.02 -0.14 -27.79
N ALA A 176 16.04 -0.98 -27.63
CA ALA A 176 15.92 -2.28 -27.00
C ALA A 176 15.39 -2.20 -25.56
N LEU A 177 15.93 -1.27 -24.77
CA LEU A 177 15.49 -1.02 -23.40
C LEU A 177 14.03 -0.53 -23.32
N ARG A 178 13.56 0.27 -24.29
CA ARG A 178 12.14 0.67 -24.38
C ARG A 178 11.25 -0.52 -24.75
N ASN A 179 11.55 -1.22 -25.84
CA ASN A 179 10.80 -2.42 -26.25
C ASN A 179 10.73 -3.47 -25.12
N MET A 180 11.81 -3.63 -24.34
CA MET A 180 11.86 -4.48 -23.17
C MET A 180 10.90 -4.00 -22.06
N ASN A 181 10.94 -2.72 -21.70
CA ASN A 181 10.01 -2.11 -20.75
C ASN A 181 8.54 -2.28 -21.20
N ASP A 182 8.27 -2.15 -22.49
CA ASP A 182 6.92 -2.22 -23.04
C ASP A 182 6.37 -3.67 -22.94
N VAL A 183 7.20 -4.67 -23.26
CA VAL A 183 6.89 -6.10 -23.01
C VAL A 183 6.72 -6.39 -21.52
N GLN A 184 7.60 -5.87 -20.66
CA GLN A 184 7.50 -6.08 -19.20
C GLN A 184 6.19 -5.50 -18.64
N ASN A 185 5.80 -4.31 -19.07
CA ASN A 185 4.53 -3.70 -18.65
C ASN A 185 3.31 -4.44 -19.22
N ALA A 186 3.37 -4.93 -20.46
CA ALA A 186 2.32 -5.77 -21.06
C ALA A 186 2.14 -7.08 -20.28
N GLU A 187 3.22 -7.79 -19.96
CA GLU A 187 3.17 -9.03 -19.18
C GLU A 187 2.80 -8.80 -17.72
N LYS A 188 3.04 -7.60 -17.18
CA LYS A 188 2.51 -7.17 -15.87
C LYS A 188 0.97 -7.00 -15.92
N LYS A 189 0.38 -6.54 -17.05
CA LYS A 189 -1.08 -6.60 -17.28
C LYS A 189 -1.58 -8.05 -17.23
N GLN A 190 -0.91 -8.96 -17.93
CA GLN A 190 -1.28 -10.38 -17.98
C GLN A 190 -1.12 -11.07 -16.61
N LEU A 191 -0.11 -10.69 -15.82
CA LEU A 191 0.11 -11.26 -14.49
C LEU A 191 -1.01 -10.90 -13.50
N VAL A 192 -1.53 -9.66 -13.56
CA VAL A 192 -2.70 -9.24 -12.76
C VAL A 192 -3.96 -10.02 -13.15
N LEU A 193 -4.16 -10.28 -14.45
CA LEU A 193 -5.25 -11.14 -14.93
C LEU A 193 -5.08 -12.59 -14.45
N LEU A 194 -3.88 -13.14 -14.52
CA LEU A 194 -3.56 -14.49 -14.03
C LEU A 194 -3.83 -14.62 -12.51
N ALA A 195 -3.47 -13.61 -11.71
CA ALA A 195 -3.77 -13.57 -10.28
C ALA A 195 -5.30 -13.61 -10.03
N GLN A 196 -6.08 -12.79 -10.75
CA GLN A 196 -7.55 -12.79 -10.67
C GLN A 196 -8.16 -14.15 -11.09
N MET A 197 -7.61 -14.82 -12.10
CA MET A 197 -8.03 -16.16 -12.50
C MET A 197 -7.73 -17.23 -11.44
N ILE A 198 -6.66 -17.06 -10.66
CA ILE A 198 -6.31 -17.95 -9.54
C ILE A 198 -7.23 -17.71 -8.34
N ASP A 199 -7.58 -16.45 -8.05
CA ASP A 199 -8.54 -16.09 -7.00
C ASP A 199 -9.91 -16.75 -7.29
N GLN A 200 -10.49 -16.46 -8.46
CA GLN A 200 -11.73 -17.07 -8.97
C GLN A 200 -11.72 -18.61 -9.05
N TYR A 201 -10.54 -19.24 -8.98
CA TYR A 201 -10.36 -20.68 -8.95
C TYR A 201 -10.34 -21.23 -7.52
N GLN A 202 -9.74 -20.50 -6.56
CA GLN A 202 -9.84 -20.78 -5.14
C GLN A 202 -11.31 -20.77 -4.69
N ASP A 203 -12.08 -19.75 -5.05
CA ASP A 203 -13.47 -19.59 -4.62
C ASP A 203 -14.34 -20.78 -5.05
N ARG A 204 -14.17 -21.25 -6.29
CA ARG A 204 -14.89 -22.41 -6.82
C ARG A 204 -14.40 -23.73 -6.22
N VAL A 205 -13.11 -23.84 -5.88
CA VAL A 205 -12.58 -24.97 -5.08
C VAL A 205 -13.19 -25.00 -3.67
N ASP A 206 -13.50 -23.82 -3.10
CA ASP A 206 -14.15 -23.67 -1.79
C ASP A 206 -15.67 -23.85 -1.81
N GLU A 207 -16.37 -23.38 -2.85
CA GLU A 207 -17.79 -23.67 -3.06
C GLU A 207 -18.03 -25.18 -3.18
N PHE A 208 -17.30 -25.85 -4.07
CA PHE A 208 -17.41 -27.29 -4.28
C PHE A 208 -16.82 -28.14 -3.14
N ALA A 209 -16.13 -27.53 -2.16
CA ALA A 209 -15.65 -28.23 -0.96
C ALA A 209 -16.78 -28.93 -0.18
N LYS A 210 -18.01 -28.41 -0.28
CA LYS A 210 -19.23 -28.97 0.34
C LYS A 210 -19.68 -30.30 -0.29
N ILE A 211 -19.17 -30.66 -1.48
CA ILE A 211 -19.67 -31.75 -2.33
C ILE A 211 -18.60 -32.84 -2.59
N VAL A 212 -17.33 -32.59 -2.26
CA VAL A 212 -16.18 -33.37 -2.78
C VAL A 212 -15.29 -33.96 -1.68
N SER A 213 -14.58 -35.05 -2.02
CA SER A 213 -13.55 -35.66 -1.17
C SER A 213 -12.46 -34.66 -0.74
N LYS A 214 -12.24 -34.56 0.57
CA LYS A 214 -11.19 -33.71 1.20
C LYS A 214 -9.79 -33.93 0.62
N ARG A 215 -9.49 -35.14 0.11
CA ARG A 215 -8.22 -35.46 -0.55
C ARG A 215 -8.04 -34.70 -1.87
N VAL A 216 -9.12 -34.53 -2.64
CA VAL A 216 -9.10 -33.85 -3.93
C VAL A 216 -8.98 -32.35 -3.70
N LYS A 217 -9.78 -31.74 -2.83
CA LYS A 217 -9.62 -30.32 -2.44
C LYS A 217 -8.18 -30.00 -2.03
N LYS A 218 -7.59 -30.78 -1.11
CA LYS A 218 -6.20 -30.57 -0.66
C LYS A 218 -5.16 -30.68 -1.78
N GLN A 219 -5.50 -31.28 -2.93
CA GLN A 219 -4.62 -31.35 -4.09
C GLN A 219 -4.86 -30.22 -5.11
N HIS A 220 -6.07 -29.64 -5.18
CA HIS A 220 -6.27 -28.35 -5.85
C HIS A 220 -5.58 -27.23 -5.09
N GLN A 221 -5.72 -27.19 -3.76
CA GLN A 221 -5.04 -26.20 -2.90
C GLN A 221 -3.55 -26.15 -3.19
N LYS A 222 -2.85 -27.30 -3.16
CA LYS A 222 -1.43 -27.39 -3.54
C LYS A 222 -1.09 -26.81 -4.91
N ASN A 223 -1.97 -26.94 -5.89
CA ASN A 223 -1.76 -26.33 -7.21
C ASN A 223 -1.91 -24.80 -7.15
N ILE A 224 -2.87 -24.28 -6.36
CA ILE A 224 -3.04 -22.84 -6.11
C ILE A 224 -1.82 -22.28 -5.35
N ASP A 225 -1.36 -22.97 -4.30
CA ASP A 225 -0.16 -22.58 -3.54
C ASP A 225 1.07 -22.46 -4.46
N VAL A 226 1.22 -23.39 -5.42
CA VAL A 226 2.28 -23.36 -6.46
C VAL A 226 2.06 -22.22 -7.47
N LEU A 227 0.82 -21.99 -7.89
CA LEU A 227 0.49 -20.91 -8.82
C LEU A 227 0.81 -19.54 -8.22
N ASN A 228 0.34 -19.24 -7.01
CA ASN A 228 0.61 -17.96 -6.33
C ASN A 228 2.11 -17.73 -6.09
N ARG A 229 2.91 -18.77 -5.78
CA ARG A 229 4.38 -18.64 -5.72
C ARG A 229 5.04 -18.39 -7.08
N LYS A 230 4.54 -19.01 -8.16
CA LYS A 230 5.04 -18.70 -9.52
C LYS A 230 4.68 -17.27 -9.95
N VAL A 231 3.47 -16.80 -9.63
CA VAL A 231 3.06 -15.42 -9.87
C VAL A 231 3.98 -14.47 -9.10
N ALA A 232 4.22 -14.69 -7.80
CA ALA A 232 5.19 -13.93 -7.00
C ALA A 232 6.60 -13.88 -7.63
N LEU A 233 7.15 -15.03 -8.04
CA LEU A 233 8.46 -15.08 -8.70
C LEU A 233 8.51 -14.29 -10.02
N ILE A 234 7.42 -14.19 -10.77
CA ILE A 234 7.33 -13.34 -11.97
C ILE A 234 7.17 -11.87 -11.57
N GLY A 235 6.27 -11.54 -10.64
CA GLY A 235 5.97 -10.18 -10.21
C GLY A 235 7.19 -9.47 -9.62
N HIS A 236 7.89 -10.11 -8.68
CA HIS A 236 9.11 -9.56 -8.10
C HIS A 236 10.25 -9.39 -9.12
N TYR A 237 10.36 -10.29 -10.10
CA TYR A 237 11.28 -10.11 -11.22
C TYR A 237 10.91 -8.87 -12.06
N LEU A 238 9.64 -8.72 -12.47
CA LEU A 238 9.19 -7.55 -13.24
C LEU A 238 9.37 -6.24 -12.47
N SER A 239 8.90 -6.18 -11.22
CA SER A 239 8.94 -4.99 -10.37
C SER A 239 10.38 -4.50 -10.12
N ALA A 240 11.29 -5.39 -9.74
CA ALA A 240 12.69 -5.02 -9.55
C ALA A 240 13.41 -4.69 -10.87
N GLN A 241 13.11 -5.42 -11.95
CA GLN A 241 13.77 -5.20 -13.24
C GLN A 241 13.40 -3.84 -13.87
N LEU A 242 12.21 -3.29 -13.58
CA LEU A 242 11.86 -1.91 -13.92
C LEU A 242 12.77 -0.90 -13.17
N GLN A 243 12.99 -1.11 -11.87
CA GLN A 243 13.93 -0.29 -11.08
C GLN A 243 15.37 -0.40 -11.61
N GLY A 244 15.79 -1.58 -12.05
CA GLY A 244 17.07 -1.78 -12.75
C GLY A 244 17.14 -1.08 -14.12
N TYR A 245 16.04 -1.01 -14.87
CA TYR A 245 15.96 -0.26 -16.13
C TYR A 245 16.11 1.24 -15.91
N ASP A 246 15.39 1.83 -14.95
CA ASP A 246 15.51 3.27 -14.67
C ASP A 246 16.90 3.63 -14.11
N ALA A 247 17.48 2.77 -13.26
CA ALA A 247 18.88 2.89 -12.84
C ALA A 247 19.85 2.96 -14.03
N PHE A 248 19.72 2.05 -15.02
CA PHE A 248 20.56 2.06 -16.22
C PHE A 248 20.32 3.30 -17.10
N LYS A 249 19.06 3.61 -17.39
CA LYS A 249 18.64 4.73 -18.23
C LYS A 249 19.12 6.07 -17.68
N ALA A 250 18.88 6.31 -16.38
CA ALA A 250 19.23 7.55 -15.74
C ALA A 250 20.76 7.70 -15.64
N THR A 251 21.49 6.64 -15.30
CA THR A 251 22.96 6.69 -15.26
C THR A 251 23.58 6.86 -16.66
N TYR A 252 22.98 6.27 -17.70
CA TYR A 252 23.41 6.50 -19.10
C TYR A 252 23.18 7.95 -19.54
N SER A 253 22.10 8.59 -19.10
CA SER A 253 21.79 9.99 -19.46
C SER A 253 22.83 11.02 -18.99
N VAL A 254 23.63 10.69 -17.96
CA VAL A 254 24.77 11.51 -17.49
C VAL A 254 25.97 11.43 -18.46
N LEU A 255 26.11 10.34 -19.21
CA LEU A 255 27.13 10.19 -20.25
C LEU A 255 26.66 10.79 -21.59
N ASP A 256 25.38 10.66 -21.90
CA ASP A 256 24.71 11.16 -23.12
C ASP A 256 24.61 12.71 -23.15
N SER A 257 24.68 13.35 -21.98
CA SER A 257 24.68 14.82 -21.81
C SER A 257 26.08 15.45 -21.67
N TYR A 258 27.16 14.67 -21.88
CA TYR A 258 28.52 15.17 -21.82
C TYR A 258 28.91 16.02 -23.05
N ASP A 259 29.24 17.29 -22.84
CA ASP A 259 29.67 18.20 -23.91
C ASP A 259 31.07 17.85 -24.44
N ALA A 260 31.09 17.17 -25.58
CA ALA A 260 32.30 16.80 -26.31
C ALA A 260 32.99 17.97 -27.04
N GLU A 261 32.28 19.08 -27.31
CA GLU A 261 32.84 20.28 -27.94
C GLU A 261 33.57 21.15 -26.92
N ALA A 262 33.06 21.25 -25.69
CA ALA A 262 33.73 21.89 -24.55
C ALA A 262 35.03 21.14 -24.14
N HIS A 263 35.08 19.82 -24.32
CA HIS A 263 36.17 18.96 -23.83
C HIS A 263 36.82 18.07 -24.91
N PRO A 264 37.38 18.64 -25.99
CA PRO A 264 37.79 17.90 -27.19
C PRO A 264 39.01 16.97 -27.01
N VAL A 265 39.80 17.15 -25.95
CA VAL A 265 40.89 16.23 -25.58
C VAL A 265 40.32 14.96 -24.94
N TYR A 266 39.31 15.10 -24.07
CA TYR A 266 38.62 13.99 -23.44
C TYR A 266 37.78 13.21 -24.46
N ALA A 267 37.07 13.90 -25.35
CA ALA A 267 36.27 13.27 -26.42
C ALA A 267 37.09 12.28 -27.28
N LYS A 268 38.33 12.64 -27.66
CA LYS A 268 39.24 11.74 -28.39
C LYS A 268 39.70 10.53 -27.57
N LYS A 269 39.85 10.68 -26.26
CA LYS A 269 40.20 9.56 -25.35
C LYS A 269 39.00 8.66 -25.05
N TYR A 270 37.80 9.22 -24.95
CA TYR A 270 36.54 8.48 -24.91
C TYR A 270 36.39 7.60 -26.16
N GLN A 271 36.63 8.15 -27.35
CA GLN A 271 36.65 7.39 -28.61
C GLN A 271 37.69 6.24 -28.59
N HIS A 272 38.91 6.48 -28.09
CA HIS A 272 39.91 5.41 -27.94
C HIS A 272 39.51 4.33 -26.91
N ALA A 273 38.85 4.71 -25.81
CA ALA A 273 38.35 3.76 -24.81
C ALA A 273 37.19 2.91 -25.36
N ALA A 274 36.28 3.52 -26.12
CA ALA A 274 35.19 2.82 -26.81
C ALA A 274 35.71 1.79 -27.83
N GLN A 275 36.82 2.09 -28.50
CA GLN A 275 37.50 1.19 -29.44
C GLN A 275 38.39 0.13 -28.78
N SER A 276 38.45 0.05 -27.45
CA SER A 276 39.25 -0.97 -26.76
C SER A 276 38.64 -2.37 -26.90
N GLU A 277 39.49 -3.41 -27.01
CA GLU A 277 39.05 -4.81 -27.17
C GLU A 277 38.09 -5.26 -26.04
N GLN A 278 38.33 -4.81 -24.81
CA GLN A 278 37.47 -5.09 -23.66
C GLN A 278 36.10 -4.41 -23.78
N ASN A 279 36.05 -3.17 -24.28
CA ASN A 279 34.77 -2.49 -24.52
C ASN A 279 34.01 -3.14 -25.68
N LEU A 280 34.66 -3.32 -26.84
CA LEU A 280 34.09 -3.97 -28.01
C LEU A 280 33.53 -5.36 -27.68
N LYS A 281 34.17 -6.12 -26.79
CA LYS A 281 33.64 -7.42 -26.31
C LYS A 281 32.33 -7.27 -25.52
N LYS A 282 32.22 -6.29 -24.61
CA LYS A 282 30.96 -6.00 -23.88
C LYS A 282 29.87 -5.53 -24.84
N VAL A 283 30.20 -4.57 -25.72
CA VAL A 283 29.26 -3.98 -26.69
C VAL A 283 28.73 -5.03 -27.66
N ASN A 284 29.60 -5.84 -28.28
CA ASN A 284 29.17 -6.89 -29.22
C ASN A 284 28.25 -7.93 -28.57
N ALA A 285 28.46 -8.27 -27.29
CA ALA A 285 27.58 -9.18 -26.56
C ALA A 285 26.18 -8.57 -26.32
N ILE A 286 26.11 -7.28 -25.95
CA ILE A 286 24.86 -6.56 -25.73
C ILE A 286 24.09 -6.38 -27.05
N MET A 287 24.78 -5.91 -28.10
CA MET A 287 24.18 -5.64 -29.41
C MET A 287 23.66 -6.90 -30.11
N ALA A 288 24.29 -8.05 -29.89
CA ALA A 288 23.85 -9.34 -30.45
C ALA A 288 22.55 -9.89 -29.81
N ALA A 289 22.05 -9.28 -28.73
CA ALA A 289 20.88 -9.74 -27.98
C ALA A 289 19.62 -8.89 -28.22
N ILE A 290 19.65 -7.95 -29.18
CA ILE A 290 18.57 -6.99 -29.47
C ILE A 290 17.71 -7.44 -30.66
N ALA A 291 16.38 -7.35 -30.53
CA ALA A 291 15.39 -7.58 -31.59
C ALA A 291 14.53 -6.32 -31.86
N GLN A 292 13.95 -6.20 -33.05
CA GLN A 292 13.25 -5.00 -33.53
C GLN A 292 11.83 -5.29 -34.04
N GLU A 293 10.86 -4.43 -33.71
CA GLU A 293 9.56 -4.26 -34.41
C GLU A 293 8.94 -2.89 -34.07
N GLN A 294 7.78 -2.52 -34.66
CA GLN A 294 7.19 -1.16 -34.60
C GLN A 294 5.64 -1.18 -34.49
N SER A 295 5.01 -0.11 -33.97
CA SER A 295 3.56 0.18 -34.09
C SER A 295 3.18 1.67 -33.86
N PRO A 296 2.01 2.18 -34.34
CA PRO A 296 1.60 3.60 -34.28
C PRO A 296 0.34 3.89 -33.41
N ASN A 297 -0.01 5.17 -33.21
CA ASN A 297 -1.11 5.68 -32.35
C ASN A 297 -2.07 6.68 -33.03
N THR A 298 -3.35 6.74 -32.58
CA THR A 298 -4.41 7.76 -32.86
C THR A 298 -5.49 7.69 -31.73
N ALA A 299 -6.49 8.57 -31.49
CA ALA A 299 -7.03 9.76 -32.19
C ALA A 299 -7.92 10.65 -31.25
N SER A 300 -8.29 11.86 -31.74
CA SER A 300 -9.58 12.59 -31.49
C SER A 300 -9.90 13.28 -30.13
N SER A 301 -11.00 14.05 -30.12
CA SER A 301 -11.39 15.13 -29.16
C SER A 301 -12.93 15.39 -29.17
N GLU A 302 -13.51 16.04 -28.14
CA GLU A 302 -14.95 16.52 -28.17
C GLU A 302 -15.32 17.64 -27.13
N ALA A 303 -16.60 18.03 -27.01
CA ALA A 303 -17.08 19.44 -26.85
C ALA A 303 -17.93 19.85 -25.56
N PRO A 304 -18.24 21.17 -25.29
CA PRO A 304 -18.50 21.75 -23.93
C PRO A 304 -19.88 21.65 -23.18
N ASP A 305 -19.90 22.12 -21.91
CA ASP A 305 -20.97 22.04 -20.87
C ASP A 305 -21.55 23.43 -20.38
N GLN A 306 -22.56 23.41 -19.50
CA GLN A 306 -23.45 24.51 -19.08
C GLN A 306 -23.07 25.28 -17.79
N VAL A 307 -21.94 25.01 -17.12
CA VAL A 307 -21.69 25.53 -15.75
C VAL A 307 -21.55 27.05 -15.65
N GLY A 308 -20.90 27.69 -16.64
CA GLY A 308 -20.54 29.11 -16.58
C GLY A 308 -21.71 30.07 -16.34
N THR A 309 -22.90 29.77 -16.89
CA THR A 309 -24.09 30.62 -16.78
C THR A 309 -24.58 30.85 -15.34
N LEU A 310 -24.20 29.98 -14.39
CA LEU A 310 -24.45 30.22 -12.96
C LEU A 310 -23.35 31.06 -12.30
N GLN A 311 -22.08 30.84 -12.66
CA GLN A 311 -20.92 31.55 -12.11
C GLN A 311 -20.93 33.05 -12.48
N ASP A 312 -21.22 33.37 -13.75
CA ASP A 312 -21.41 34.74 -14.24
C ASP A 312 -22.45 35.53 -13.43
N SER A 313 -23.46 34.82 -12.91
CA SER A 313 -24.62 35.40 -12.23
C SER A 313 -24.41 35.71 -10.75
N SER A 314 -23.30 35.26 -10.16
CA SER A 314 -23.05 35.25 -8.71
C SER A 314 -21.77 35.95 -8.25
N GLN A 315 -20.77 36.15 -9.12
CA GLN A 315 -19.44 36.71 -8.79
C GLN A 315 -19.45 38.05 -8.02
N TYR A 316 -20.48 38.89 -8.17
CA TYR A 316 -20.61 40.16 -7.44
C TYR A 316 -21.13 40.03 -6.00
N CYS A 317 -21.51 38.83 -5.55
CA CYS A 317 -22.01 38.56 -4.21
C CYS A 317 -20.96 37.99 -3.24
N ASP A 318 -19.81 37.52 -3.75
CA ASP A 318 -18.75 36.91 -2.93
C ASP A 318 -18.29 37.82 -1.79
N TYR A 319 -18.06 39.12 -2.07
CA TYR A 319 -17.73 40.15 -1.08
C TYR A 319 -18.71 40.21 0.10
N LEU A 320 -20.01 40.00 -0.13
CA LEU A 320 -21.04 40.00 0.91
C LEU A 320 -21.08 38.69 1.70
N TRP A 321 -20.77 37.57 1.05
CA TRP A 321 -20.79 36.25 1.66
C TRP A 321 -19.52 35.96 2.48
N ASN A 322 -18.36 36.48 2.04
CA ASN A 322 -17.07 36.37 2.73
C ASN A 322 -16.92 37.37 3.89
N GLY A 323 -17.81 38.37 4.00
CA GLY A 323 -17.89 39.29 5.15
C GLY A 323 -16.98 40.52 5.07
N GLU A 324 -16.53 40.91 3.89
CA GLU A 324 -15.58 42.01 3.69
C GLU A 324 -16.19 43.40 3.97
N GLU A 325 -15.33 44.39 4.29
CA GLU A 325 -15.80 45.70 4.77
C GLU A 325 -16.49 46.52 3.67
N ARG A 326 -17.61 47.16 4.05
CA ARG A 326 -18.63 47.67 3.11
C ARG A 326 -18.32 49.05 2.52
N GLY A 327 -17.04 49.35 2.27
CA GLY A 327 -16.59 50.66 1.79
C GLY A 327 -17.02 50.98 0.35
N GLU A 328 -16.83 50.03 -0.58
CA GLU A 328 -16.82 50.34 -2.02
C GLU A 328 -17.99 49.76 -2.83
N ILE A 329 -18.91 49.02 -2.19
CA ILE A 329 -20.10 48.38 -2.82
C ILE A 329 -20.95 49.40 -3.62
N ALA A 330 -20.94 50.67 -3.22
CA ALA A 330 -21.68 51.74 -3.90
C ALA A 330 -21.19 52.03 -5.34
N GLY A 331 -19.94 51.71 -5.68
CA GLY A 331 -19.36 52.02 -7.00
C GLY A 331 -19.79 51.08 -8.12
N TYR A 332 -20.04 49.80 -7.82
CA TYR A 332 -20.07 48.74 -8.84
C TYR A 332 -21.41 48.52 -9.57
N LEU A 333 -22.56 48.88 -8.96
CA LEU A 333 -23.86 48.38 -9.43
C LEU A 333 -24.98 49.42 -9.58
N GLY A 334 -24.80 50.67 -9.14
CA GLY A 334 -25.87 51.69 -9.19
C GLY A 334 -27.13 51.35 -8.38
N LYS A 335 -27.07 50.32 -7.53
CA LYS A 335 -28.16 49.83 -6.67
C LYS A 335 -28.04 50.40 -5.26
N THR A 336 -29.14 50.40 -4.51
CA THR A 336 -29.09 50.66 -3.07
C THR A 336 -28.55 49.45 -2.31
N GLN A 337 -27.90 49.68 -1.15
CA GLN A 337 -27.35 48.62 -0.30
C GLN A 337 -28.40 47.56 0.09
N GLN A 338 -29.66 47.97 0.34
CA GLN A 338 -30.75 47.05 0.66
C GLN A 338 -31.18 46.18 -0.55
N GLN A 339 -31.12 46.71 -1.77
CA GLN A 339 -31.40 45.91 -2.97
C GLN A 339 -30.28 44.91 -3.22
N TYR A 340 -29.02 45.34 -3.12
CA TYR A 340 -27.84 44.45 -3.26
C TYR A 340 -27.89 43.27 -2.27
N ILE A 341 -28.16 43.52 -0.99
CA ILE A 341 -28.30 42.47 0.02
C ILE A 341 -29.44 41.49 -0.33
N ARG A 342 -30.59 41.99 -0.81
CA ARG A 342 -31.73 41.16 -1.20
C ARG A 342 -31.40 40.29 -2.42
N ASP A 343 -30.80 40.88 -3.45
CA ASP A 343 -30.41 40.17 -4.68
C ASP A 343 -29.46 39.00 -4.33
N CYS A 344 -28.44 39.25 -3.51
CA CYS A 344 -27.49 38.22 -3.07
C CYS A 344 -28.08 37.20 -2.09
N GLN A 345 -29.13 37.53 -1.33
CA GLN A 345 -29.90 36.54 -0.55
C GLN A 345 -30.74 35.62 -1.45
N GLU A 346 -31.33 36.16 -2.51
CA GLU A 346 -32.06 35.37 -3.51
C GLU A 346 -31.10 34.44 -4.28
N GLN A 347 -29.92 34.92 -4.68
CA GLN A 347 -28.89 34.09 -5.32
C GLN A 347 -28.32 33.03 -4.36
N LYS A 348 -28.01 33.35 -3.09
CA LYS A 348 -27.59 32.34 -2.09
C LYS A 348 -28.64 31.24 -1.94
N THR A 349 -29.93 31.59 -1.97
CA THR A 349 -31.05 30.62 -1.93
C THR A 349 -31.10 29.74 -3.20
N LYS A 350 -30.96 30.33 -4.40
CA LYS A 350 -30.92 29.58 -5.67
C LYS A 350 -29.73 28.63 -5.76
N ILE A 351 -28.55 29.08 -5.35
CA ILE A 351 -27.34 28.26 -5.32
C ILE A 351 -27.52 27.09 -4.34
N GLN A 352 -28.04 27.34 -3.13
CA GLN A 352 -28.37 26.27 -2.17
C GLN A 352 -29.38 25.24 -2.71
N GLN A 353 -30.37 25.69 -3.50
CA GLN A 353 -31.30 24.80 -4.18
C GLN A 353 -30.64 24.00 -5.32
N PHE A 354 -29.75 24.63 -6.11
CA PHE A 354 -28.93 23.95 -7.11
C PHE A 354 -28.05 22.87 -6.47
N TYR A 355 -27.31 23.18 -5.40
CA TYR A 355 -26.49 22.20 -4.70
C TYR A 355 -27.31 21.02 -4.19
N LYS A 356 -28.44 21.27 -3.50
CA LYS A 356 -29.31 20.22 -2.97
C LYS A 356 -29.94 19.35 -4.07
N SER A 357 -30.26 19.92 -5.23
CA SER A 357 -30.94 19.19 -6.31
C SER A 357 -29.97 18.49 -7.27
N GLN A 358 -28.84 19.12 -7.62
CA GLN A 358 -27.92 18.69 -8.69
C GLN A 358 -26.52 18.27 -8.22
N VAL A 359 -26.04 18.70 -7.05
CA VAL A 359 -24.63 18.46 -6.64
C VAL A 359 -24.54 17.42 -5.53
N PHE A 360 -25.18 17.66 -4.38
CA PHE A 360 -25.08 16.81 -3.21
C PHE A 360 -25.74 15.44 -3.41
N LEU A 361 -25.05 14.41 -2.94
CA LEU A 361 -25.55 13.05 -2.87
C LEU A 361 -26.42 12.86 -1.63
N GLU A 362 -27.48 12.09 -1.78
CA GLU A 362 -28.30 11.59 -0.68
C GLU A 362 -27.56 10.45 0.05
N ALA A 363 -27.85 10.27 1.34
CA ALA A 363 -27.39 9.11 2.11
C ALA A 363 -28.37 7.94 1.92
N VAL A 364 -27.89 6.71 2.19
CA VAL A 364 -28.76 5.51 2.22
C VAL A 364 -29.82 5.63 3.33
N PRO A 365 -31.02 5.03 3.19
CA PRO A 365 -32.16 5.29 4.08
C PRO A 365 -32.07 4.64 5.47
N GLN A 366 -31.04 3.85 5.75
CA GLN A 366 -30.85 3.16 7.02
C GLN A 366 -30.29 4.10 8.10
N GLN A 367 -30.75 3.90 9.34
CA GLN A 367 -30.34 4.70 10.49
C GLN A 367 -28.91 4.36 10.94
N THR A 368 -28.08 5.38 11.18
CA THR A 368 -26.83 5.23 11.93
C THR A 368 -27.12 5.07 13.42
N VAL A 369 -26.39 4.17 14.07
CA VAL A 369 -26.53 3.89 15.51
C VAL A 369 -25.24 4.25 16.23
N THR A 370 -25.34 5.08 17.25
CA THR A 370 -24.20 5.47 18.10
C THR A 370 -23.68 4.29 18.93
N LEU A 371 -22.36 4.16 19.04
CA LEU A 371 -21.64 3.24 19.92
C LEU A 371 -21.08 4.03 21.12
N PRO A 372 -21.84 4.22 22.22
CA PRO A 372 -21.51 5.21 23.25
C PRO A 372 -20.34 4.82 24.17
N ASN A 373 -19.90 3.57 24.13
CA ASN A 373 -18.72 3.08 24.86
C ASN A 373 -17.64 2.50 23.93
N MET A 374 -17.64 2.89 22.64
CA MET A 374 -16.47 2.73 21.78
C MET A 374 -15.67 4.03 21.84
N ASN A 375 -14.34 3.95 21.88
CA ASN A 375 -13.45 5.10 21.86
C ASN A 375 -12.38 4.94 20.77
N ALA A 376 -11.56 5.96 20.54
CA ALA A 376 -10.50 5.93 19.52
C ALA A 376 -9.22 5.18 19.94
N MET A 377 -9.19 4.56 21.13
CA MET A 377 -8.04 3.84 21.72
C MET A 377 -8.31 2.35 21.98
N GLY A 378 -9.48 1.85 21.62
CA GLY A 378 -9.90 0.46 21.82
C GLY A 378 -10.04 -0.28 20.49
N ASP A 379 -9.56 -1.51 20.44
CA ASP A 379 -9.70 -2.39 19.28
C ASP A 379 -11.09 -3.05 19.25
N PHE A 380 -11.49 -3.55 18.08
CA PHE A 380 -12.77 -4.22 17.88
C PHE A 380 -12.65 -5.46 17.01
N ARG A 381 -13.51 -6.47 17.26
CA ARG A 381 -13.60 -7.69 16.45
C ARG A 381 -15.05 -8.12 16.28
N ARG A 382 -15.44 -8.49 15.06
CA ARG A 382 -16.76 -9.05 14.76
C ARG A 382 -16.74 -10.59 14.84
N TYR A 383 -17.74 -11.16 15.50
CA TYR A 383 -18.01 -12.60 15.51
C TYR A 383 -19.49 -12.83 15.19
N GLY A 384 -19.80 -13.15 13.92
CA GLY A 384 -21.18 -13.24 13.44
C GLY A 384 -21.90 -11.88 13.49
N ASP A 385 -23.07 -11.82 14.10
CA ASP A 385 -23.85 -10.59 14.30
C ASP A 385 -23.36 -9.73 15.50
N ASP A 386 -22.37 -10.18 16.28
CA ASP A 386 -21.88 -9.45 17.46
C ASP A 386 -20.53 -8.78 17.20
N LEU A 387 -20.48 -7.47 17.42
CA LEU A 387 -19.26 -6.67 17.47
C LEU A 387 -18.76 -6.60 18.93
N TYR A 388 -17.54 -7.01 19.19
CA TYR A 388 -16.88 -6.91 20.50
C TYR A 388 -15.88 -5.76 20.41
N TYR A 389 -15.90 -4.82 21.36
CA TYR A 389 -14.91 -3.73 21.43
C TYR A 389 -14.48 -3.46 22.86
N THR A 390 -13.25 -2.96 22.99
CA THR A 390 -12.74 -2.50 24.29
C THR A 390 -13.03 -1.01 24.51
N GLU A 391 -13.15 -0.65 25.77
CA GLU A 391 -13.25 0.72 26.24
C GLU A 391 -12.09 0.94 27.21
N THR A 392 -11.02 1.47 26.63
CA THR A 392 -9.69 1.59 27.26
C THR A 392 -9.77 2.40 28.55
N GLU A 393 -10.44 3.56 28.57
CA GLU A 393 -10.47 4.43 29.75
C GLU A 393 -11.20 3.78 30.93
N LYS A 394 -12.23 2.97 30.65
CA LYS A 394 -13.04 2.30 31.69
C LYS A 394 -12.51 0.91 32.07
N ASN A 395 -11.43 0.44 31.40
CA ASN A 395 -10.93 -0.94 31.44
C ASN A 395 -12.05 -1.98 31.27
N ALA A 396 -12.84 -1.79 30.22
CA ALA A 396 -14.06 -2.53 29.96
C ALA A 396 -14.08 -3.16 28.57
N VAL A 397 -14.94 -4.17 28.40
CA VAL A 397 -15.24 -4.80 27.11
C VAL A 397 -16.74 -4.90 26.95
N TYR A 398 -17.22 -4.47 25.79
CA TYR A 398 -18.62 -4.42 25.42
C TYR A 398 -18.88 -5.35 24.23
N ARG A 399 -20.14 -5.77 24.10
CA ARG A 399 -20.69 -6.50 22.96
C ARG A 399 -21.85 -5.72 22.40
N PHE A 400 -21.80 -5.36 21.13
CA PHE A 400 -22.87 -4.70 20.41
C PHE A 400 -23.44 -5.62 19.33
N ASN A 401 -24.71 -5.99 19.46
CA ASN A 401 -25.36 -6.87 18.51
C ASN A 401 -25.91 -6.07 17.31
N LEU A 402 -25.36 -6.31 16.12
CA LEU A 402 -25.63 -5.60 14.87
C LEU A 402 -27.05 -5.77 14.32
N VAL A 403 -27.83 -6.74 14.84
CA VAL A 403 -29.21 -7.02 14.41
C VAL A 403 -30.25 -6.37 15.32
N SER A 404 -30.01 -6.36 16.63
CA SER A 404 -30.91 -5.76 17.63
C SER A 404 -30.52 -4.36 18.09
N PHE A 405 -29.33 -3.89 17.67
CA PHE A 405 -28.71 -2.61 18.05
C PHE A 405 -28.63 -2.42 19.57
N LYS A 406 -28.26 -3.49 20.28
CA LYS A 406 -28.11 -3.50 21.74
C LYS A 406 -26.66 -3.70 22.14
N GLU A 407 -26.20 -2.81 23.00
CA GLU A 407 -24.93 -2.90 23.71
C GLU A 407 -25.10 -3.68 25.03
N GLU A 408 -24.12 -4.50 25.38
CA GLU A 408 -24.01 -5.22 26.64
C GLU A 408 -22.58 -5.09 27.19
N LEU A 409 -22.44 -4.64 28.44
CA LEU A 409 -21.18 -4.73 29.16
C LEU A 409 -20.87 -6.21 29.48
N LEU A 410 -19.79 -6.75 28.91
CA LEU A 410 -19.32 -8.11 29.20
C LEU A 410 -18.39 -8.15 30.41
N TYR A 411 -17.52 -7.15 30.51
CA TYR A 411 -16.44 -7.09 31.48
C TYR A 411 -16.12 -5.65 31.82
N GLN A 412 -15.87 -5.38 33.09
CA GLN A 412 -15.18 -4.18 33.55
C GLN A 412 -14.33 -4.56 34.77
N TYR A 413 -13.11 -4.05 34.83
CA TYR A 413 -12.22 -4.29 35.96
C TYR A 413 -11.62 -2.97 36.42
N ALA A 414 -11.89 -2.57 37.66
CA ALA A 414 -11.43 -1.29 38.18
C ALA A 414 -9.91 -1.14 38.00
N LEU A 415 -9.49 -0.04 37.40
CA LEU A 415 -8.12 0.46 37.50
C LEU A 415 -7.82 0.82 38.95
N ALA A 416 -6.54 0.87 39.34
CA ALA A 416 -6.17 1.31 40.68
C ALA A 416 -6.27 2.85 40.80
N ASP A 417 -6.96 3.34 41.83
CA ASP A 417 -6.98 4.77 42.16
C ASP A 417 -5.57 5.21 42.63
N ASP A 418 -4.86 6.02 41.82
CA ASP A 418 -3.55 6.56 42.17
C ASP A 418 -3.66 7.92 42.89
N GLU A 419 -3.47 7.93 44.21
CA GLU A 419 -3.40 9.19 44.99
C GLU A 419 -2.16 10.04 44.64
N SER A 420 -1.24 9.52 43.80
CA SER A 420 0.01 10.18 43.41
C SER A 420 -0.12 11.25 42.32
N GLY A 421 -1.24 11.31 41.58
CA GLY A 421 -1.49 12.35 40.57
C GLY A 421 -0.40 12.39 39.49
N CYS A 422 -0.04 11.22 38.95
CA CYS A 422 1.17 11.04 38.14
C CYS A 422 1.20 11.91 36.85
N MET A 423 2.00 12.98 36.85
CA MET A 423 2.06 13.96 35.75
C MET A 423 2.85 13.52 34.49
N HIS A 424 3.21 12.25 34.35
CA HIS A 424 3.98 11.76 33.19
C HIS A 424 3.13 10.87 32.27
N ASN A 425 3.33 10.99 30.95
CA ASN A 425 2.59 10.22 29.94
C ASN A 425 2.63 8.69 30.13
N MET A 426 3.65 8.16 30.83
CA MET A 426 3.76 6.73 31.16
C MET A 426 2.76 6.23 32.21
N CYS A 427 2.00 7.10 32.89
CA CYS A 427 0.92 6.71 33.80
C CYS A 427 -0.47 6.67 33.14
N ARG A 428 -0.58 7.02 31.84
CA ARG A 428 -1.83 6.91 31.06
C ARG A 428 -2.01 5.49 30.51
N GLY A 429 -1.75 4.47 31.33
CA GLY A 429 -1.80 3.04 30.98
C GLY A 429 -3.22 2.50 30.88
N VAL A 430 -4.09 3.17 30.13
CA VAL A 430 -5.53 2.86 30.01
C VAL A 430 -5.78 1.39 29.70
N GLY A 431 -6.81 0.83 30.33
CA GLY A 431 -6.97 -0.60 30.57
C GLY A 431 -7.05 -1.49 29.34
N ALA A 432 -8.28 -1.80 28.89
CA ALA A 432 -8.52 -2.88 27.94
C ALA A 432 -8.28 -2.42 26.49
N THR A 433 -7.39 -3.10 25.76
CA THR A 433 -6.93 -2.69 24.42
C THR A 433 -7.45 -3.56 23.28
N ASP A 434 -7.54 -4.87 23.48
CA ASP A 434 -7.96 -5.83 22.45
C ASP A 434 -8.69 -7.03 23.10
N VAL A 435 -9.60 -7.63 22.33
CA VAL A 435 -10.50 -8.71 22.73
C VAL A 435 -10.55 -9.80 21.65
N VAL A 436 -10.27 -11.04 22.04
CA VAL A 436 -10.39 -12.23 21.16
C VAL A 436 -11.30 -13.27 21.77
N LEU A 437 -12.29 -13.74 21.01
CA LEU A 437 -13.21 -14.81 21.40
C LEU A 437 -12.58 -16.19 21.12
N SER A 438 -12.84 -17.18 21.99
CA SER A 438 -12.51 -18.59 21.73
C SER A 438 -13.38 -19.18 20.61
N HIS A 439 -12.86 -20.16 19.87
CA HIS A 439 -13.56 -20.79 18.73
C HIS A 439 -14.88 -21.49 19.07
N ASP A 440 -15.17 -21.71 20.35
CA ASP A 440 -16.44 -22.24 20.87
C ASP A 440 -17.40 -21.16 21.42
N GLY A 441 -17.00 -19.89 21.40
CA GLY A 441 -17.77 -18.75 21.89
C GLY A 441 -17.91 -18.65 23.41
N GLN A 442 -17.20 -19.46 24.19
CA GLN A 442 -17.40 -19.52 25.66
C GLN A 442 -16.50 -18.58 26.46
N ILE A 443 -15.33 -18.20 25.93
CA ILE A 443 -14.30 -17.43 26.64
C ILE A 443 -13.89 -16.22 25.79
N ILE A 444 -13.86 -15.03 26.39
CA ILE A 444 -13.12 -13.88 25.82
C ILE A 444 -11.75 -13.76 26.48
N TYR A 445 -10.74 -13.49 25.67
CA TYR A 445 -9.39 -13.10 26.08
C TYR A 445 -9.26 -11.59 25.90
N VAL A 446 -8.84 -10.88 26.94
CA VAL A 446 -8.77 -9.41 26.96
C VAL A 446 -7.37 -8.97 27.37
N ALA A 447 -6.69 -8.19 26.51
CA ALA A 447 -5.42 -7.56 26.83
C ALA A 447 -5.65 -6.31 27.68
N SER A 448 -4.83 -6.10 28.72
CA SER A 448 -4.96 -4.98 29.65
C SER A 448 -3.59 -4.37 29.97
N LEU A 449 -3.39 -3.08 29.63
CA LEU A 449 -2.09 -2.40 29.73
C LEU A 449 -1.61 -2.27 31.18
N ASP A 450 -2.40 -1.65 32.06
CA ASP A 450 -2.05 -1.32 33.45
C ASP A 450 -1.52 -2.53 34.25
N TYR A 451 -2.09 -3.72 33.99
CA TYR A 451 -1.75 -4.95 34.70
C TYR A 451 -0.61 -5.76 34.04
N ASP A 452 -0.16 -5.36 32.85
CA ASP A 452 0.49 -6.20 31.83
C ASP A 452 -0.04 -7.63 31.83
N GLN A 453 -1.37 -7.77 31.68
CA GLN A 453 -2.07 -9.05 31.78
C GLN A 453 -3.00 -9.29 30.60
N VAL A 454 -3.15 -10.58 30.28
CA VAL A 454 -4.31 -11.06 29.52
C VAL A 454 -5.26 -11.77 30.48
N PHE A 455 -6.54 -11.41 30.41
CA PHE A 455 -7.61 -12.00 31.19
C PHE A 455 -8.41 -12.98 30.33
N ALA A 456 -8.55 -14.23 30.77
CA ALA A 456 -9.56 -15.16 30.23
C ALA A 456 -10.83 -15.02 31.06
N ILE A 457 -11.96 -14.69 30.42
CA ILE A 457 -13.25 -14.42 31.08
C ILE A 457 -14.32 -15.33 30.46
N ASP A 458 -15.05 -16.04 31.31
CA ASP A 458 -16.22 -16.85 30.89
C ASP A 458 -17.36 -15.92 30.48
N LEU A 459 -17.80 -15.99 29.23
CA LEU A 459 -18.76 -15.05 28.64
C LEU A 459 -20.16 -15.15 29.27
N LYS A 460 -20.50 -16.31 29.84
CA LYS A 460 -21.82 -16.62 30.41
C LYS A 460 -22.00 -16.13 31.85
N THR A 461 -20.94 -16.19 32.65
CA THR A 461 -20.90 -15.83 34.08
C THR A 461 -20.17 -14.51 34.34
N LYS A 462 -19.47 -13.99 33.32
CA LYS A 462 -18.66 -12.76 33.35
C LYS A 462 -17.56 -12.79 34.42
N GLN A 463 -17.08 -13.99 34.76
CA GLN A 463 -16.02 -14.21 35.74
C GLN A 463 -14.67 -14.42 35.06
N ILE A 464 -13.60 -13.85 35.64
CA ILE A 464 -12.23 -14.15 35.22
C ILE A 464 -11.92 -15.61 35.58
N LEU A 465 -11.72 -16.45 34.57
CA LEU A 465 -11.24 -17.82 34.71
C LEU A 465 -9.74 -17.87 35.00
N GLN A 466 -8.96 -17.03 34.33
CA GLN A 466 -7.50 -17.04 34.44
C GLN A 466 -6.88 -15.65 34.16
N LYS A 467 -5.73 -15.40 34.78
CA LYS A 467 -4.88 -14.22 34.56
C LYS A 467 -3.51 -14.67 34.06
N PHE A 468 -3.06 -14.13 32.93
CA PHE A 468 -1.74 -14.41 32.36
C PHE A 468 -0.89 -13.14 32.45
N LYS A 469 0.14 -13.10 33.31
CA LYS A 469 1.09 -11.97 33.36
C LYS A 469 2.05 -12.10 32.16
N VAL A 470 2.06 -11.09 31.31
CA VAL A 470 2.89 -11.01 30.09
C VAL A 470 3.88 -9.84 30.21
N GLU A 471 4.60 -9.54 29.13
CA GLU A 471 5.52 -8.39 29.10
C GLU A 471 4.79 -7.06 28.96
N ARG A 472 5.53 -5.97 29.15
CA ARG A 472 4.95 -4.64 29.38
C ARG A 472 4.07 -4.14 28.24
N TYR A 473 2.86 -3.67 28.60
CA TYR A 473 1.84 -3.10 27.71
C TYR A 473 1.35 -4.07 26.60
N PRO A 474 0.62 -5.15 26.93
CA PRO A 474 -0.01 -6.01 25.94
C PRO A 474 -1.06 -5.25 25.12
N ARG A 475 -0.82 -5.12 23.80
CA ARG A 475 -1.70 -4.41 22.86
C ARG A 475 -2.55 -5.38 22.05
N LYS A 476 -1.95 -6.14 21.13
CA LYS A 476 -2.68 -7.06 20.23
C LYS A 476 -2.64 -8.50 20.71
N LEU A 477 -3.74 -9.21 20.48
CA LEU A 477 -3.99 -10.62 20.71
C LEU A 477 -4.15 -11.37 19.38
N LEU A 478 -3.69 -12.62 19.32
CA LEU A 478 -3.91 -13.48 18.15
C LEU A 478 -4.00 -14.96 18.58
N LEU A 479 -5.19 -15.57 18.39
CA LEU A 479 -5.48 -16.95 18.82
C LEU A 479 -5.29 -17.94 17.65
N ASP A 480 -4.49 -18.98 17.85
CA ASP A 480 -4.24 -19.98 16.80
C ASP A 480 -5.51 -20.77 16.39
N GLN A 481 -5.52 -21.32 15.18
CA GLN A 481 -6.67 -22.06 14.62
C GLN A 481 -7.11 -23.27 15.48
N GLN A 482 -6.26 -23.76 16.38
CA GLN A 482 -6.58 -24.88 17.27
C GLN A 482 -7.16 -24.45 18.63
N GLY A 483 -7.08 -23.16 18.98
CA GLY A 483 -7.47 -22.64 20.29
C GLY A 483 -6.53 -23.09 21.42
N GLU A 484 -5.27 -23.39 21.11
CA GLU A 484 -4.27 -23.88 22.08
C GLU A 484 -3.25 -22.83 22.48
N ASN A 485 -2.90 -21.91 21.56
CA ASN A 485 -1.93 -20.84 21.80
C ASN A 485 -2.54 -19.46 21.50
N LEU A 486 -2.37 -18.54 22.45
CA LEU A 486 -2.69 -17.12 22.29
C LEU A 486 -1.37 -16.32 22.25
N TYR A 487 -1.16 -15.58 21.19
CA TYR A 487 0.00 -14.70 21.00
C TYR A 487 -0.37 -13.28 21.40
N VAL A 488 0.57 -12.58 22.03
CA VAL A 488 0.35 -11.25 22.61
C VAL A 488 1.51 -10.34 22.23
N TYR A 489 1.26 -9.26 21.50
CA TYR A 489 2.26 -8.22 21.26
C TYR A 489 2.31 -7.26 22.46
N ASN A 490 3.51 -7.05 23.00
CA ASN A 490 3.74 -6.24 24.20
C ASN A 490 4.49 -4.95 23.78
N GLY A 491 3.75 -3.86 23.61
CA GLY A 491 4.19 -2.63 22.91
C GLY A 491 5.05 -1.66 23.70
N VAL A 492 5.47 -2.03 24.92
CA VAL A 492 6.59 -1.41 25.65
C VAL A 492 7.64 -2.46 26.03
N GLY A 493 7.25 -3.74 26.14
CA GLY A 493 8.17 -4.87 26.25
C GLY A 493 8.86 -5.26 24.94
N ASN A 494 8.57 -4.60 23.82
CA ASN A 494 9.07 -4.83 22.45
C ASN A 494 9.27 -6.31 22.09
N SER A 495 8.23 -7.11 22.39
CA SER A 495 8.29 -8.56 22.36
C SER A 495 6.93 -9.19 22.11
N ILE A 496 6.92 -10.45 21.69
CA ILE A 496 5.71 -11.26 21.54
C ILE A 496 5.73 -12.41 22.55
N SER A 497 4.65 -12.54 23.32
CA SER A 497 4.45 -13.60 24.31
C SER A 497 3.43 -14.63 23.80
N ARG A 498 3.84 -15.90 23.70
CA ARG A 498 2.95 -17.03 23.41
C ARG A 498 2.48 -17.66 24.72
N ILE A 499 1.18 -17.61 24.98
CA ILE A 499 0.49 -18.26 26.10
C ILE A 499 -0.10 -19.59 25.63
N GLN A 500 0.33 -20.70 26.22
CA GLN A 500 -0.30 -22.01 26.06
C GLN A 500 -1.53 -22.09 26.97
N LEU A 501 -2.73 -21.96 26.40
CA LEU A 501 -3.96 -21.71 27.15
C LEU A 501 -4.31 -22.84 28.14
N LYS A 502 -4.11 -24.10 27.74
CA LYS A 502 -4.42 -25.28 28.58
C LYS A 502 -3.47 -25.47 29.77
N SER A 503 -2.27 -24.88 29.74
CA SER A 503 -1.23 -25.05 30.77
C SER A 503 -0.88 -23.77 31.53
N GLY A 504 -1.30 -22.61 31.01
CA GLY A 504 -0.83 -21.30 31.48
C GLY A 504 0.66 -21.04 31.23
N LYS A 505 1.37 -21.89 30.47
CA LYS A 505 2.79 -21.68 30.18
C LYS A 505 2.95 -20.53 29.20
N ILE A 506 3.72 -19.52 29.59
CA ILE A 506 4.08 -18.38 28.74
C ILE A 506 5.51 -18.60 28.20
N THR A 507 5.79 -18.11 27.00
CA THR A 507 7.13 -18.08 26.42
C THR A 507 7.23 -16.85 25.53
N THR A 508 8.25 -16.02 25.72
CA THR A 508 8.36 -14.68 25.10
C THR A 508 9.63 -14.56 24.27
N ALA A 509 9.55 -13.87 23.14
CA ALA A 509 10.68 -13.50 22.30
C ALA A 509 10.66 -11.98 22.03
N ALA A 510 11.80 -11.31 22.20
CA ALA A 510 11.96 -9.90 21.85
C ALA A 510 12.11 -9.73 20.33
N LEU A 511 11.54 -8.66 19.78
CA LEU A 511 11.74 -8.27 18.37
C LEU A 511 13.25 -8.08 18.09
N PRO A 512 13.76 -8.29 16.88
CA PRO A 512 15.15 -7.98 16.54
C PRO A 512 15.47 -6.49 16.71
N ALA A 513 16.73 -6.14 16.96
CA ALA A 513 17.10 -4.80 17.43
C ALA A 513 16.63 -3.65 16.51
N ASN A 514 16.72 -3.83 15.19
CA ASN A 514 16.25 -2.88 14.17
C ASN A 514 14.71 -2.75 14.07
N TYR A 515 13.97 -3.55 14.84
CA TYR A 515 12.52 -3.52 14.98
C TYR A 515 12.08 -3.09 16.40
N GLN A 516 13.01 -2.76 17.32
CA GLN A 516 12.73 -2.35 18.70
C GLN A 516 12.58 -0.82 18.89
N GLU A 517 12.61 -0.01 17.83
CA GLU A 517 12.68 1.44 17.95
C GLU A 517 11.32 2.13 18.21
N HIS A 518 11.34 3.17 19.02
CA HIS A 518 10.20 3.98 19.51
C HIS A 518 9.24 3.28 20.50
N PHE A 519 8.55 4.11 21.28
CA PHE A 519 7.66 3.75 22.39
C PHE A 519 6.19 3.72 21.94
N CYS A 520 5.42 2.72 22.38
CA CYS A 520 3.96 2.64 22.17
C CYS A 520 3.47 2.56 20.71
N ARG A 521 4.27 2.04 19.77
CA ARG A 521 3.83 1.74 18.40
C ARG A 521 2.58 0.86 18.38
N GLU A 522 1.70 1.10 17.42
CA GLU A 522 0.59 0.22 17.09
C GLU A 522 1.04 -0.70 15.96
N ILE A 523 1.19 -1.97 16.32
CA ILE A 523 1.59 -3.06 15.44
C ILE A 523 0.40 -4.01 15.35
N ASP A 524 0.11 -4.50 14.15
CA ASP A 524 -0.90 -5.54 13.95
C ASP A 524 -0.25 -6.92 13.73
N MET A 525 -1.01 -7.99 13.99
CA MET A 525 -0.52 -9.36 13.86
C MET A 525 -1.54 -10.25 13.17
N VAL A 526 -1.13 -10.92 12.09
CA VAL A 526 -1.96 -11.89 11.36
C VAL A 526 -1.18 -13.20 11.17
N PHE A 527 -1.86 -14.34 11.22
CA PHE A 527 -1.23 -15.61 10.83
C PHE A 527 -1.12 -15.70 9.32
N GLU A 528 -0.02 -16.25 8.83
CA GLU A 528 0.00 -16.78 7.47
C GLU A 528 -1.05 -17.92 7.32
N PRO A 529 -1.63 -18.14 6.14
CA PRO A 529 -2.69 -19.14 5.93
C PRO A 529 -2.34 -20.58 6.34
N ASP A 530 -1.04 -20.91 6.45
CA ASP A 530 -0.55 -22.22 6.89
C ASP A 530 -0.31 -22.36 8.41
N GLN A 531 -0.54 -21.28 9.17
CA GLN A 531 -0.38 -21.16 10.63
C GLN A 531 1.06 -21.41 11.16
N LYS A 532 2.08 -21.52 10.31
CA LYS A 532 3.49 -21.69 10.74
C LYS A 532 4.20 -20.38 11.08
N SER A 533 3.65 -19.26 10.65
CA SER A 533 4.22 -17.94 10.84
C SER A 533 3.14 -16.94 11.24
N ILE A 534 3.50 -15.95 12.04
CA ILE A 534 2.74 -14.71 12.26
C ILE A 534 3.48 -13.61 11.52
N ARG A 535 2.78 -12.92 10.61
CA ARG A 535 3.21 -11.66 10.00
C ARG A 535 2.86 -10.52 10.95
N ILE A 536 3.83 -9.65 11.19
CA ILE A 536 3.78 -8.58 12.17
C ILE A 536 3.95 -7.27 11.40
N LEU A 537 2.91 -6.46 11.36
CA LEU A 537 2.85 -5.19 10.62
C LEU A 537 3.17 -4.03 11.54
N GLY A 538 4.24 -3.29 11.28
CA GLY A 538 4.59 -2.06 11.97
C GLY A 538 4.93 -0.91 11.03
N ASP A 539 4.96 0.30 11.58
CA ASP A 539 5.29 1.56 10.91
C ASP A 539 6.82 1.72 10.67
N TRP A 540 7.50 0.66 10.24
CA TRP A 540 8.94 0.66 9.97
C TRP A 540 9.22 1.03 8.52
N ALA A 541 10.01 2.08 8.31
CA ALA A 541 10.35 2.57 6.98
C ALA A 541 11.08 1.50 6.14
N ASN A 542 10.61 1.28 4.91
CA ASN A 542 11.14 0.32 3.93
C ASN A 542 11.04 -1.18 4.29
N ARG A 543 10.57 -1.55 5.49
CA ARG A 543 10.32 -2.95 5.92
C ARG A 543 9.10 -3.02 6.86
N PRO A 544 7.86 -2.80 6.37
CA PRO A 544 6.67 -2.77 7.22
C PRO A 544 6.37 -4.11 7.91
N PHE A 545 6.97 -5.21 7.45
CA PHE A 545 6.77 -6.54 8.01
C PHE A 545 8.01 -7.11 8.69
N ILE A 546 7.73 -7.97 9.66
CA ILE A 546 8.61 -9.07 10.08
C ILE A 546 7.75 -10.30 10.36
N TYR A 547 8.32 -11.51 10.21
CA TYR A 547 7.63 -12.76 10.47
C TYR A 547 8.21 -13.44 11.71
N MET A 548 7.34 -14.08 12.50
CA MET A 548 7.73 -14.91 13.63
C MET A 548 7.21 -16.34 13.43
N ASN A 549 8.12 -17.31 13.49
CA ASN A 549 7.80 -18.74 13.43
C ASN A 549 7.01 -19.18 14.67
N THR A 550 5.83 -19.76 14.47
CA THR A 550 4.89 -20.13 15.55
C THR A 550 5.36 -21.32 16.38
N ALA A 551 6.33 -22.11 15.92
CA ALA A 551 6.87 -23.24 16.66
C ALA A 551 7.91 -22.81 17.71
N ASP A 552 8.91 -22.03 17.32
CA ASP A 552 10.09 -21.68 18.14
C ASP A 552 10.22 -20.19 18.52
N LEU A 553 9.35 -19.32 17.97
CA LEU A 553 9.39 -17.86 18.13
C LEU A 553 10.64 -17.19 17.52
N SER A 554 11.31 -17.84 16.57
CA SER A 554 12.36 -17.21 15.77
C SER A 554 11.78 -16.18 14.80
N PHE A 555 12.46 -15.04 14.67
CA PHE A 555 12.09 -13.98 13.73
C PHE A 555 12.87 -14.10 12.42
N PHE A 556 12.21 -13.76 11.31
CA PHE A 556 12.80 -13.70 9.97
C PHE A 556 12.08 -12.65 9.10
N GLU A 557 12.77 -12.19 8.06
CA GLU A 557 12.21 -11.32 7.01
C GLU A 557 11.93 -12.18 5.76
N LEU A 558 10.98 -11.78 4.92
CA LEU A 558 10.81 -12.39 3.60
C LEU A 558 11.34 -11.41 2.54
N ASN A 559 12.13 -11.93 1.58
CA ASN A 559 12.66 -11.10 0.48
C ASN A 559 11.55 -10.37 -0.29
N PHE A 560 10.33 -10.90 -0.24
CA PHE A 560 9.14 -10.48 -0.99
C PHE A 560 8.27 -9.42 -0.28
N ASP A 561 8.76 -8.80 0.79
CA ASP A 561 7.96 -7.84 1.58
C ASP A 561 7.57 -6.57 0.81
N VAL A 562 6.39 -6.03 1.16
CA VAL A 562 5.79 -4.83 0.55
C VAL A 562 6.68 -3.62 0.85
N PRO A 563 7.16 -2.87 -0.17
CA PRO A 563 8.12 -1.76 0.03
C PRO A 563 7.45 -0.45 0.48
N GLN A 564 6.12 -0.39 0.45
CA GLN A 564 5.30 0.78 0.80
C GLN A 564 4.69 0.64 2.20
N LYS A 565 4.29 1.76 2.81
CA LYS A 565 3.68 1.76 4.16
C LYS A 565 2.27 1.15 4.09
N VAL A 566 2.11 -0.09 4.54
CA VAL A 566 0.79 -0.74 4.61
C VAL A 566 -0.09 -0.05 5.65
N LEU A 567 -1.31 0.31 5.25
CA LEU A 567 -2.34 0.88 6.11
C LEU A 567 -3.24 -0.21 6.69
N TYR A 568 -3.63 -1.19 5.87
CA TYR A 568 -4.38 -2.38 6.27
C TYR A 568 -4.35 -3.45 5.17
N THR A 569 -4.49 -4.70 5.58
CA THR A 569 -4.64 -5.85 4.69
C THR A 569 -6.07 -5.92 4.14
N VAL A 570 -6.24 -6.30 2.88
CA VAL A 570 -7.55 -6.54 2.23
C VAL A 570 -7.86 -8.03 2.15
N ASP A 571 -6.84 -8.85 1.84
CA ASP A 571 -6.87 -10.31 1.81
C ASP A 571 -5.45 -10.88 1.91
N ASP A 572 -5.30 -12.21 1.88
CA ASP A 572 -4.03 -12.95 1.97
C ASP A 572 -2.90 -12.40 1.05
N TYR A 573 -3.24 -11.74 -0.06
CA TYR A 573 -2.28 -11.27 -1.06
C TYR A 573 -2.25 -9.75 -1.26
N ARG A 574 -3.34 -9.04 -0.93
CA ARG A 574 -3.54 -7.63 -1.26
C ARG A 574 -3.64 -6.76 -0.01
N SER A 575 -2.96 -5.62 -0.03
CA SER A 575 -2.93 -4.65 1.07
C SER A 575 -3.11 -3.24 0.52
N VAL A 576 -3.82 -2.37 1.26
CA VAL A 576 -3.81 -0.94 0.97
C VAL A 576 -2.53 -0.34 1.55
N VAL A 577 -1.82 0.42 0.72
CA VAL A 577 -0.57 1.09 1.08
C VAL A 577 -0.67 2.59 0.87
N GLU A 578 0.00 3.35 1.72
CA GLU A 578 0.35 4.76 1.52
C GLU A 578 1.74 4.84 0.88
N PHE A 579 1.85 5.68 -0.15
CA PHE A 579 3.09 5.90 -0.90
C PHE A 579 3.16 7.36 -1.38
N TYR A 580 4.38 7.86 -1.63
CA TYR A 580 4.59 9.24 -2.07
C TYR A 580 4.74 9.30 -3.60
N GLN A 581 3.87 10.06 -4.27
CA GLN A 581 3.95 10.30 -5.72
C GLN A 581 3.37 11.68 -6.07
N ASP A 582 3.96 12.34 -7.07
CA ASP A 582 3.54 13.65 -7.60
C ASP A 582 3.48 14.76 -6.51
N SER A 583 4.38 14.66 -5.54
CA SER A 583 4.49 15.49 -4.32
C SER A 583 3.42 15.25 -3.23
N GLU A 584 2.54 14.27 -3.38
CA GLU A 584 1.45 13.97 -2.44
C GLU A 584 1.50 12.53 -1.89
N ASN A 585 0.91 12.30 -0.71
CA ASN A 585 0.67 10.94 -0.19
C ASN A 585 -0.54 10.34 -0.88
N GLN A 586 -0.33 9.42 -1.81
CA GLN A 586 -1.39 8.66 -2.48
C GLN A 586 -1.63 7.33 -1.75
N ILE A 587 -2.82 6.75 -1.92
CA ILE A 587 -3.12 5.39 -1.47
C ILE A 587 -3.54 4.48 -2.63
N GLY A 588 -3.20 3.20 -2.53
CA GLY A 588 -3.52 2.20 -3.53
C GLY A 588 -3.45 0.78 -3.00
N ILE A 589 -3.99 -0.19 -3.73
CA ILE A 589 -3.86 -1.61 -3.41
C ILE A 589 -2.60 -2.16 -4.07
N TYR A 590 -1.72 -2.71 -3.25
CA TYR A 590 -0.54 -3.47 -3.62
C TYR A 590 -0.86 -4.97 -3.53
N ASP A 591 -0.50 -5.76 -4.56
CA ASP A 591 -0.60 -7.23 -4.52
C ASP A 591 0.81 -7.82 -4.41
N GLN A 592 1.09 -8.54 -3.33
CA GLN A 592 2.40 -9.11 -3.04
C GLN A 592 2.82 -10.21 -4.03
N ARG A 593 1.89 -10.75 -4.84
CA ARG A 593 2.20 -11.67 -5.93
C ARG A 593 2.64 -10.94 -7.19
N ILE A 594 2.19 -9.70 -7.36
CA ILE A 594 2.57 -8.82 -8.49
C ILE A 594 3.83 -8.01 -8.12
N ALA A 595 4.13 -7.89 -6.83
CA ALA A 595 5.17 -7.03 -6.26
C ALA A 595 4.96 -5.55 -6.60
N ASP A 596 3.71 -5.14 -6.80
CA ASP A 596 3.38 -3.80 -7.29
C ASP A 596 1.95 -3.35 -6.94
N LEU A 597 1.69 -2.07 -7.18
CA LEU A 597 0.38 -1.44 -7.11
C LEU A 597 -0.51 -1.95 -8.25
N VAL A 598 -1.54 -2.72 -7.92
CA VAL A 598 -2.52 -3.25 -8.89
C VAL A 598 -3.71 -2.31 -9.11
N SER A 599 -3.92 -1.34 -8.21
CA SER A 599 -4.94 -0.28 -8.36
C SER A 599 -4.60 0.92 -7.49
N VAL A 600 -4.26 2.04 -8.11
CA VAL A 600 -4.29 3.37 -7.49
C VAL A 600 -5.61 4.04 -7.90
N ILE A 601 -6.26 4.77 -7.00
CA ILE A 601 -7.44 5.57 -7.34
C ILE A 601 -7.07 7.05 -7.25
N ASN A 602 -7.20 7.75 -8.38
CA ASN A 602 -7.25 9.20 -8.39
C ASN A 602 -8.63 9.60 -8.90
N VAL A 603 -9.46 10.17 -8.02
CA VAL A 603 -10.79 10.65 -8.43
C VAL A 603 -10.59 11.99 -9.09
N GLN A 604 -10.89 12.09 -10.38
CA GLN A 604 -10.81 13.35 -11.10
C GLN A 604 -12.22 13.94 -11.22
N ASP A 605 -12.39 15.16 -10.72
CA ASP A 605 -13.51 15.97 -11.22
C ASP A 605 -13.25 16.23 -12.71
N ALA A 606 -14.21 15.86 -13.58
CA ALA A 606 -14.09 16.06 -15.01
C ALA A 606 -13.70 17.52 -15.32
N PRO A 607 -12.68 17.77 -16.15
CA PRO A 607 -12.15 19.11 -16.36
C PRO A 607 -13.22 20.04 -16.93
N SER A 608 -13.16 21.33 -16.59
CA SER A 608 -13.96 22.31 -17.32
C SER A 608 -13.44 22.36 -18.76
N GLN A 609 -14.38 22.48 -19.71
CA GLN A 609 -14.10 22.53 -21.14
C GLN A 609 -13.52 23.89 -21.59
N ASP A 610 -12.70 24.51 -20.74
CA ASP A 610 -11.98 25.76 -21.00
C ASP A 610 -10.69 25.47 -21.80
N GLN A 611 -10.83 24.78 -22.94
CA GLN A 611 -9.75 24.61 -23.90
C GLN A 611 -9.59 25.86 -24.78
N ASP A 612 -9.05 26.93 -24.19
CA ASP A 612 -8.25 27.88 -24.97
C ASP A 612 -6.90 27.19 -25.30
N GLU A 613 -6.87 26.43 -26.40
CA GLU A 613 -5.66 25.77 -26.93
C GLU A 613 -4.64 26.79 -27.50
N GLN A 614 -4.09 27.67 -26.64
CA GLN A 614 -2.97 28.53 -27.04
C GLN A 614 -2.10 29.15 -25.93
N GLU A 615 -1.90 28.51 -24.77
CA GLU A 615 -0.89 29.00 -23.82
C GLU A 615 0.01 27.92 -23.17
N ASP A 616 1.22 27.81 -23.73
CA ASP A 616 2.51 27.45 -23.14
C ASP A 616 2.70 26.11 -22.38
N ASN A 617 3.92 25.58 -22.45
CA ASN A 617 4.26 24.21 -22.05
C ASN A 617 4.53 24.10 -20.52
N ARG A 618 3.66 24.71 -19.70
CA ARG A 618 3.76 24.82 -18.23
C ARG A 618 2.70 24.01 -17.47
N TYR A 619 2.15 22.98 -18.10
CA TYR A 619 1.20 22.06 -17.47
C TYR A 619 1.89 21.07 -16.52
N THR A 620 1.47 21.10 -15.25
CA THR A 620 1.69 20.07 -14.22
C THR A 620 0.92 20.44 -12.95
N TYR A 621 1.04 21.70 -12.50
CA TYR A 621 0.45 22.15 -11.23
C TYR A 621 -1.08 22.25 -11.22
N ARG A 622 -1.74 22.53 -12.35
CA ARG A 622 -3.18 22.80 -12.36
C ARG A 622 -4.03 21.51 -12.24
N ASP A 623 -3.53 20.39 -12.74
CA ASP A 623 -4.21 19.09 -12.73
C ASP A 623 -4.14 18.36 -11.37
N VAL A 624 -3.40 18.90 -10.40
CA VAL A 624 -3.32 18.38 -9.02
C VAL A 624 -4.55 18.83 -8.23
N TYR A 625 -4.89 20.13 -8.28
CA TYR A 625 -5.97 20.74 -7.48
C TYR A 625 -7.39 20.21 -7.77
N THR A 626 -7.60 19.44 -8.85
CA THR A 626 -8.90 18.85 -9.22
C THR A 626 -9.06 17.38 -8.80
N ARG A 627 -8.05 16.78 -8.16
CA ARG A 627 -8.08 15.38 -7.71
C ARG A 627 -8.65 15.26 -6.30
N SER A 628 -9.37 14.17 -6.02
CA SER A 628 -9.55 13.64 -4.65
C SER A 628 -8.66 12.42 -4.47
N ILE A 629 -7.85 12.41 -3.39
CA ILE A 629 -7.22 11.18 -2.90
C ILE A 629 -8.21 10.49 -1.95
N PRO A 630 -8.51 9.20 -2.11
CA PRO A 630 -9.37 8.48 -1.17
C PRO A 630 -8.77 8.40 0.24
N VAL A 631 -9.63 8.39 1.24
CA VAL A 631 -9.26 8.16 2.66
C VAL A 631 -9.35 6.68 3.05
N MET A 632 -9.96 5.84 2.21
CA MET A 632 -10.07 4.39 2.37
C MET A 632 -10.45 3.74 1.03
N MET A 633 -10.03 2.50 0.77
CA MET A 633 -10.43 1.71 -0.40
C MET A 633 -10.27 0.21 -0.14
N GLY A 634 -10.89 -0.65 -0.95
CA GLY A 634 -10.74 -2.10 -0.79
C GLY A 634 -11.74 -2.92 -1.59
N TYR A 635 -11.83 -4.20 -1.26
CA TYR A 635 -12.81 -5.14 -1.82
C TYR A 635 -13.78 -5.61 -0.73
N LEU A 636 -15.04 -5.85 -1.12
CA LEU A 636 -16.12 -6.39 -0.29
C LEU A 636 -16.56 -7.69 -0.94
N ALA A 637 -15.79 -8.75 -0.65
CA ALA A 637 -15.64 -9.92 -1.53
C ALA A 637 -15.37 -9.49 -2.99
N ASP A 638 -15.57 -10.40 -3.93
CA ASP A 638 -15.40 -10.13 -5.37
C ASP A 638 -16.55 -9.28 -5.96
N GLN A 639 -17.57 -8.94 -5.16
CA GLN A 639 -18.73 -8.20 -5.63
C GLN A 639 -18.45 -6.70 -5.78
N TYR A 640 -17.96 -6.02 -4.74
CA TYR A 640 -17.74 -4.57 -4.80
C TYR A 640 -16.28 -4.20 -4.57
N PHE A 641 -15.74 -3.40 -5.48
CA PHE A 641 -14.61 -2.51 -5.16
C PHE A 641 -15.19 -1.23 -4.55
N TYR A 642 -14.64 -0.77 -3.43
CA TYR A 642 -15.09 0.44 -2.77
C TYR A 642 -13.96 1.44 -2.58
N TYR A 643 -14.34 2.72 -2.50
CA TYR A 643 -13.47 3.75 -1.95
C TYR A 643 -14.28 4.86 -1.30
N ALA A 644 -13.76 5.37 -0.18
CA ALA A 644 -14.29 6.52 0.52
C ALA A 644 -13.39 7.73 0.26
N GLU A 645 -13.97 8.88 -0.06
CA GLU A 645 -13.26 10.13 -0.33
C GLU A 645 -13.86 11.27 0.49
N LYS A 646 -13.10 12.35 0.70
CA LYS A 646 -13.67 13.66 1.01
C LYS A 646 -13.99 14.34 -0.31
N ALA A 647 -15.22 14.82 -0.47
CA ALA A 647 -15.67 15.37 -1.75
C ALA A 647 -14.89 16.63 -2.14
N ASN A 648 -14.37 16.67 -3.37
CA ASN A 648 -13.79 17.88 -3.93
C ASN A 648 -14.90 18.85 -4.38
N PHE A 649 -14.73 20.14 -4.09
CA PHE A 649 -15.64 21.22 -4.48
C PHE A 649 -14.95 22.33 -5.29
N ASN A 650 -13.67 22.15 -5.64
CA ASN A 650 -12.84 23.18 -6.27
C ASN A 650 -13.41 23.62 -7.64
N ARG A 651 -14.01 22.70 -8.41
CA ARG A 651 -14.70 23.01 -9.69
C ARG A 651 -15.90 23.96 -9.55
N PHE A 652 -16.46 24.11 -8.35
CA PHE A 652 -17.58 25.03 -8.12
C PHE A 652 -17.13 26.42 -7.63
N ASN A 653 -15.88 26.55 -7.15
CA ASN A 653 -15.20 27.76 -6.70
C ASN A 653 -16.10 28.88 -6.12
N SER A 654 -16.47 29.89 -6.90
CA SER A 654 -17.31 31.04 -6.47
C SER A 654 -18.75 30.70 -6.09
N LEU A 655 -19.21 29.47 -6.32
CA LEU A 655 -20.49 28.98 -5.79
C LEU A 655 -20.36 28.41 -4.37
N ASN A 656 -19.14 28.20 -3.85
CA ASN A 656 -18.90 27.66 -2.51
C ASN A 656 -19.12 28.70 -1.39
N SER A 657 -18.89 29.99 -1.65
CA SER A 657 -19.16 31.13 -0.74
C SER A 657 -20.65 31.28 -0.39
N ALA A 658 -21.54 30.84 -1.29
CA ALA A 658 -22.97 30.74 -1.03
C ALA A 658 -23.33 29.59 -0.05
N LEU A 659 -22.35 28.80 0.38
CA LEU A 659 -22.46 27.76 1.40
C LEU A 659 -21.57 28.09 2.59
N ASP A 660 -21.87 27.48 3.73
CA ASP A 660 -21.02 27.59 4.92
C ASP A 660 -20.05 26.40 4.88
N GLN A 661 -18.77 26.58 5.27
CA GLN A 661 -17.70 25.59 5.01
C GLN A 661 -18.02 24.16 5.50
N HIS A 662 -18.74 24.01 6.62
CA HIS A 662 -19.15 22.71 7.17
C HIS A 662 -20.14 21.94 6.27
N VAL A 663 -20.77 22.59 5.29
CA VAL A 663 -21.65 21.95 4.29
C VAL A 663 -20.83 21.31 3.16
N LEU A 664 -19.58 21.77 2.96
CA LEU A 664 -18.60 21.25 2.02
C LEU A 664 -17.74 20.13 2.62
N ASP A 665 -17.67 20.00 3.95
CA ASP A 665 -16.99 18.88 4.61
C ASP A 665 -17.88 17.63 4.62
N ILE A 666 -17.95 16.94 3.46
CA ILE A 666 -18.69 15.71 3.30
C ILE A 666 -17.78 14.57 2.82
N TYR A 667 -17.98 13.41 3.41
CA TYR A 667 -17.39 12.15 2.95
C TYR A 667 -18.39 11.44 2.04
N LEU A 668 -17.89 10.83 0.98
CA LEU A 668 -18.66 9.99 0.06
C LEU A 668 -18.15 8.55 0.16
N LEU A 669 -19.04 7.57 0.02
CA LEU A 669 -18.65 6.22 -0.35
C LEU A 669 -19.05 5.98 -1.81
N ASN A 670 -18.10 5.47 -2.58
CA ASN A 670 -18.31 4.98 -3.92
C ASN A 670 -18.20 3.45 -3.90
N LEU A 671 -19.17 2.75 -4.49
CA LEU A 671 -19.17 1.31 -4.72
C LEU A 671 -19.15 1.06 -6.22
N VAL A 672 -18.32 0.12 -6.67
CA VAL A 672 -18.20 -0.34 -8.05
C VAL A 672 -18.45 -1.84 -8.06
N ASP A 673 -19.62 -2.23 -8.56
CA ASP A 673 -19.99 -3.65 -8.73
C ASP A 673 -19.13 -4.28 -9.85
N GLN A 674 -18.24 -5.20 -9.49
CA GLN A 674 -17.34 -5.86 -10.44
C GLN A 674 -18.03 -6.97 -11.24
N THR A 675 -19.21 -7.44 -10.79
CA THR A 675 -19.94 -8.55 -11.44
C THR A 675 -20.70 -8.10 -12.70
N GLN A 676 -20.92 -6.78 -12.85
CA GLN A 676 -21.62 -6.20 -13.99
C GLN A 676 -20.61 -5.78 -15.08
N GLU A 677 -20.90 -6.12 -16.34
CA GLU A 677 -20.05 -5.79 -17.52
C GLU A 677 -19.69 -4.30 -17.58
N ASN A 678 -20.64 -3.43 -17.25
CA ASN A 678 -20.48 -1.97 -17.27
C ASN A 678 -19.89 -1.37 -15.97
N ARG A 679 -19.50 -2.21 -14.99
CA ARG A 679 -18.88 -1.85 -13.70
C ARG A 679 -19.41 -0.54 -13.08
N GLN A 680 -20.74 -0.45 -12.92
CA GLN A 680 -21.36 0.86 -12.66
C GLN A 680 -21.03 1.37 -11.25
N LYS A 681 -20.35 2.52 -11.18
CA LYS A 681 -20.15 3.27 -9.94
C LYS A 681 -21.50 3.77 -9.42
N VAL A 682 -21.80 3.48 -8.15
CA VAL A 682 -22.83 4.16 -7.36
C VAL A 682 -22.17 4.88 -6.20
N ALA A 683 -22.63 6.09 -5.89
CA ALA A 683 -22.04 6.95 -4.88
C ALA A 683 -23.11 7.46 -3.90
N PHE A 684 -22.77 7.62 -2.63
CA PHE A 684 -23.68 8.16 -1.62
C PHE A 684 -22.94 8.91 -0.51
N LYS A 685 -23.65 9.82 0.18
CA LYS A 685 -23.07 10.61 1.28
C LYS A 685 -22.95 9.76 2.56
N LEU A 686 -21.80 9.87 3.23
CA LEU A 686 -21.55 9.36 4.58
C LEU A 686 -21.82 10.43 5.65
N PRO A 687 -22.10 10.04 6.91
CA PRO A 687 -22.26 10.96 8.03
C PRO A 687 -20.94 11.62 8.47
N SER A 688 -19.83 10.89 8.39
CA SER A 688 -18.48 11.29 8.81
C SER A 688 -17.43 10.40 8.13
N LYS A 689 -16.14 10.55 8.49
CA LYS A 689 -15.04 9.71 7.97
C LYS A 689 -15.21 8.25 8.45
N PRO A 690 -15.21 7.25 7.54
CA PRO A 690 -15.25 5.84 7.94
C PRO A 690 -13.92 5.41 8.57
N GLN A 691 -13.99 4.48 9.51
CA GLN A 691 -12.84 3.81 10.16
C GLN A 691 -12.69 2.36 9.69
N HIS A 692 -13.80 1.69 9.38
CA HIS A 692 -13.79 0.31 8.86
C HIS A 692 -15.03 0.06 8.00
N ILE A 693 -14.91 -0.78 6.96
CA ILE A 693 -16.00 -1.19 6.07
C ILE A 693 -15.86 -2.69 5.80
N GLU A 694 -16.95 -3.44 5.98
CA GLU A 694 -16.97 -4.90 5.88
C GLU A 694 -18.23 -5.42 5.17
N LEU A 695 -18.13 -6.55 4.48
CA LEU A 695 -19.29 -7.29 3.95
C LEU A 695 -19.68 -8.38 4.94
N LEU A 696 -20.91 -8.34 5.43
CA LEU A 696 -21.47 -9.35 6.31
C LEU A 696 -21.95 -10.57 5.52
N GLU A 697 -21.94 -11.75 6.15
CA GLU A 697 -22.37 -13.04 5.56
C GLU A 697 -23.80 -13.04 4.97
N ASN A 698 -24.62 -12.07 5.38
CA ASN A 698 -25.99 -11.87 4.92
C ASN A 698 -26.10 -10.88 3.73
N GLY A 699 -24.98 -10.47 3.12
CA GLY A 699 -24.91 -9.58 1.96
C GLY A 699 -25.01 -8.08 2.29
N LYS A 700 -25.14 -7.71 3.56
CA LYS A 700 -25.18 -6.32 4.01
C LYS A 700 -23.78 -5.75 4.21
N ILE A 701 -23.63 -4.45 4.02
CA ILE A 701 -22.38 -3.72 4.28
C ILE A 701 -22.48 -3.09 5.67
N LEU A 702 -21.47 -3.35 6.49
CA LEU A 702 -21.20 -2.65 7.75
C LEU A 702 -20.22 -1.51 7.47
N ILE A 703 -20.50 -0.33 8.01
CA ILE A 703 -19.55 0.78 8.12
C ILE A 703 -19.44 1.19 9.59
N LEU A 704 -18.23 1.23 10.12
CA LEU A 704 -17.92 1.85 11.40
C LEU A 704 -17.30 3.23 11.17
N PHE A 705 -17.74 4.20 11.97
CA PHE A 705 -17.26 5.58 11.95
C PHE A 705 -16.55 5.88 13.26
N ALA A 706 -15.33 6.44 13.17
CA ALA A 706 -14.58 6.90 14.32
C ALA A 706 -15.26 8.08 15.02
N GLU A 707 -14.78 8.39 16.23
CA GLU A 707 -15.05 9.68 16.85
C GLU A 707 -14.57 10.83 15.94
N SER A 708 -15.37 11.88 15.83
CA SER A 708 -15.09 13.03 14.98
C SER A 708 -15.60 14.32 15.62
N TYR A 709 -15.18 15.47 15.10
CA TYR A 709 -15.62 16.79 15.53
C TYR A 709 -16.19 17.57 14.36
N LEU A 710 -17.33 18.24 14.57
CA LEU A 710 -17.95 19.14 13.60
C LEU A 710 -18.45 20.38 14.32
N ASN A 711 -17.90 21.56 14.01
CA ASN A 711 -18.20 22.83 14.69
C ASN A 711 -18.08 22.71 16.23
N ASP A 712 -16.96 22.17 16.71
CA ASP A 712 -16.65 21.82 18.11
C ASP A 712 -17.59 20.80 18.79
N GLN A 713 -18.61 20.29 18.09
CA GLN A 713 -19.47 19.23 18.59
C GLN A 713 -18.83 17.86 18.34
N LYS A 714 -18.61 17.12 19.43
CA LYS A 714 -18.13 15.74 19.42
C LYS A 714 -19.21 14.80 18.85
N ILE A 715 -18.93 14.24 17.68
CA ILE A 715 -19.68 13.13 17.08
C ILE A 715 -19.10 11.84 17.66
N LEU A 716 -19.88 11.17 18.51
CA LEU A 716 -19.53 9.85 19.04
C LEU A 716 -19.45 8.80 17.91
N PRO A 717 -18.64 7.74 18.05
CA PRO A 717 -18.55 6.65 17.08
C PRO A 717 -19.92 6.06 16.69
N GLN A 718 -20.04 5.61 15.45
CA GLN A 718 -21.31 5.10 14.90
C GLN A 718 -21.10 3.82 14.10
N ALA A 719 -22.14 2.98 14.05
CA ALA A 719 -22.29 1.90 13.08
C ALA A 719 -23.43 2.23 12.10
N LEU A 720 -23.23 1.87 10.84
CA LEU A 720 -24.27 1.81 9.81
C LEU A 720 -24.28 0.40 9.22
N VAL A 721 -25.44 -0.24 9.19
CA VAL A 721 -25.63 -1.52 8.49
C VAL A 721 -26.73 -1.35 7.45
N PHE A 722 -26.40 -1.55 6.18
CA PHE A 722 -27.36 -1.42 5.09
C PHE A 722 -27.25 -2.59 4.10
N ASP A 723 -28.36 -2.89 3.43
CA ASP A 723 -28.40 -3.85 2.32
C ASP A 723 -28.25 -3.07 1.01
N PRO A 724 -27.19 -3.26 0.21
CA PRO A 724 -27.02 -2.55 -1.05
C PRO A 724 -28.12 -2.91 -2.08
N ASN A 725 -28.84 -4.03 -1.90
CA ASN A 725 -29.89 -4.50 -2.79
C ASN A 725 -31.31 -4.11 -2.32
N ASP A 726 -31.45 -3.47 -1.15
CA ASP A 726 -32.75 -3.03 -0.65
C ASP A 726 -33.41 -2.01 -1.61
N PRO A 727 -34.72 -2.11 -1.90
CA PRO A 727 -35.38 -1.24 -2.87
C PRO A 727 -35.32 0.26 -2.57
N ALA A 728 -35.27 0.68 -1.30
CA ALA A 728 -35.15 2.10 -0.96
C ALA A 728 -33.71 2.60 -1.12
N THR A 729 -32.72 1.74 -0.86
CA THR A 729 -31.29 1.96 -1.10
C THR A 729 -31.00 2.09 -2.59
N GLN A 730 -31.54 1.19 -3.40
CA GLN A 730 -31.45 1.24 -4.87
C GLN A 730 -32.12 2.51 -5.45
N GLN A 731 -33.22 2.98 -4.86
CA GLN A 731 -33.81 4.27 -5.24
C GLN A 731 -32.91 5.47 -4.89
N VAL A 732 -32.16 5.44 -3.78
CA VAL A 732 -31.13 6.46 -3.47
C VAL A 732 -30.01 6.41 -4.50
N PHE A 733 -29.46 5.23 -4.82
CA PHE A 733 -28.40 5.09 -5.82
C PHE A 733 -28.84 5.62 -7.20
N ALA A 734 -30.07 5.31 -7.63
CA ALA A 734 -30.63 5.82 -8.88
C ALA A 734 -30.76 7.36 -8.91
N ARG A 735 -31.12 8.01 -7.78
CA ARG A 735 -31.17 9.48 -7.67
C ARG A 735 -29.79 10.13 -7.55
N ASN A 736 -28.84 9.45 -6.93
CA ASN A 736 -27.47 9.95 -6.79
C ASN A 736 -26.70 9.91 -8.12
N LYS A 737 -26.94 8.90 -8.96
CA LYS A 737 -26.26 8.72 -10.25
C LYS A 737 -26.38 9.90 -11.22
N THR A 738 -27.41 10.75 -11.08
CA THR A 738 -27.61 11.94 -11.92
C THR A 738 -26.99 13.23 -11.34
N LYS A 739 -26.35 13.16 -10.17
CA LYS A 739 -25.76 14.32 -9.48
C LYS A 739 -24.33 14.58 -9.95
N ARG A 740 -23.90 15.84 -9.99
CA ARG A 740 -22.55 16.25 -10.42
C ARG A 740 -21.41 15.66 -9.57
N LEU A 741 -21.63 15.35 -8.28
CA LEU A 741 -20.63 14.62 -7.47
C LEU A 741 -20.53 13.13 -7.81
N ALA A 742 -21.59 12.48 -8.28
CA ALA A 742 -21.50 11.08 -8.75
C ALA A 742 -20.81 10.99 -10.12
N GLN A 743 -20.94 12.06 -10.93
CA GLN A 743 -20.30 12.24 -12.23
C GLN A 743 -18.79 12.56 -12.15
N SER A 744 -18.14 12.48 -10.97
CA SER A 744 -16.67 12.46 -10.91
C SER A 744 -16.11 11.25 -11.66
N GLU A 745 -15.10 11.47 -12.48
CA GLU A 745 -14.46 10.39 -13.24
C GLU A 745 -13.55 9.60 -12.32
N LEU A 746 -13.88 8.32 -12.15
CA LEU A 746 -13.06 7.38 -11.42
C LEU A 746 -11.91 6.96 -12.32
N LYS A 747 -10.82 7.74 -12.33
CA LYS A 747 -9.55 7.23 -12.87
C LYS A 747 -8.93 6.30 -11.84
N VAL A 748 -9.39 5.04 -11.85
CA VAL A 748 -8.56 3.96 -11.31
C VAL A 748 -7.34 3.90 -12.23
N ILE A 749 -6.21 4.44 -11.78
CA ILE A 749 -4.91 4.10 -12.36
C ILE A 749 -4.61 2.67 -11.90
N LYS A 750 -5.32 1.72 -12.53
CA LYS A 750 -4.79 0.38 -12.70
C LYS A 750 -3.59 0.54 -13.60
N LEU A 751 -2.41 0.64 -13.00
CA LEU A 751 -1.13 0.80 -13.71
C LEU A 751 -0.92 -0.26 -14.81
N HIS A 752 -1.71 -1.35 -14.76
CA HIS A 752 -1.68 -2.48 -15.67
C HIS A 752 -3.06 -2.84 -16.29
N GLN A 753 -4.02 -1.90 -16.35
CA GLN A 753 -5.27 -2.02 -17.15
C GLN A 753 -5.74 -0.66 -17.70
N GLU A 754 -5.00 -0.11 -18.68
CA GLU A 754 -5.55 0.75 -19.73
C GLU A 754 -5.26 0.07 -21.08
N ASP A 755 -6.29 -0.18 -21.87
CA ASP A 755 -6.35 -0.42 -23.33
C ASP A 755 -7.80 -0.06 -23.75
#